data_AF-A0A232FIF6-F1
#
_entry.id   AF-A0A232FIF6-F1
#
_cell.length_a   1.000
_cell.length_b   1.000
_cell.length_c   1.000
_cell.angle_alpha   90.00
_cell.angle_beta   90.00
_cell.angle_gamma   90.00
#
_symmetry.space_group_name_H-M   'P 1'
#
loop_
_entity.id
_entity.type
_entity.pdbx_description
1 polymer ?
#
loop_
_entity_poly.entity_id
_entity_poly.type
_entity_poly.pdbx_seq_one_letter_code
_entity_poly.pdbx_strand_id
1 'polypeptide(L)'
;MPVDLYQVPGSAPCRAVRLVAAALGVELNLKHTDLMAKEHLKPEFVKATNYIECLVHDSTCELLGKYDESCLFVRFFLALQMNPQHTVPTIDDNGFYLWESRAICQYLADKYGKNDSLYPKDPKQRAVVNQRLYFDMGLYQSFADYYYPQLFGGAPADSDKLQKVHDNLKFLETFLDGQKYLAGNNLTIADLLTATTYSNFPLTDVDVSKYTNTAKWFDRVKAEAPKYEQTNGEGLKAFKALIEQLKKNGPCRSVRLVAAALGIDLNLKYVNMKAGENRSPEFLKMNPQHAIPVLDDNGFYLSESRAICQYLADKYGKDDSLYPKDLAKRAVVNQRLFFDLATLYQSFFDCFLRPIWLKEPAAPIEELHEALDHLENFLEKQKYVAGDNLTIADIVLQCTLSNLWVFDFDFSKYQKVSKWFARVKSEVPKYKEINEEGLKSYKILIDRVKSINMIELYHMPNSPPCRAVRLTAHYIGVPLKLNFIDVFKGEHLSPEYEEVCIFFDFDSQFVKVSKRTSHTRTMFQINPEKKIPFLVDGDFKLGESRAIMIYLVEKYGKNSRILPSDPSGRALVNQALSFDIGTLFKAMAQYYFPVIFKIEETHSPERYEKLKDAFGILDRMLESQDYVAGRNLTIADLSIIATVTTAEALGFELEGKYKNVEKWIERTRVATPGYKKINVEGVEYLKRILEEMQGN
;
A
#
# COMPACT_ATOMS: atom_id res chain seq x y z
N MET A 1 -22.71 12.57 30.35
CA MET A 1 -22.39 13.08 29.01
C MET A 1 -22.62 11.94 28.01
N PRO A 2 -22.96 12.21 26.74
CA PRO A 2 -23.10 11.16 25.73
C PRO A 2 -21.76 10.42 25.56
N VAL A 3 -21.81 9.14 25.23
CA VAL A 3 -20.61 8.35 24.92
C VAL A 3 -20.20 8.66 23.49
N ASP A 4 -18.96 9.10 23.28
CA ASP A 4 -18.43 9.35 21.95
C ASP A 4 -18.14 8.00 21.27
N LEU A 5 -18.62 7.78 20.05
CA LEU A 5 -18.36 6.58 19.24
C LEU A 5 -17.66 6.96 17.94
N TYR A 6 -16.40 6.57 17.81
CA TYR A 6 -15.61 6.66 16.59
C TYR A 6 -15.94 5.48 15.68
N GLN A 7 -16.48 5.77 14.49
CA GLN A 7 -17.06 4.75 13.62
C GLN A 7 -16.98 5.02 12.12
N VAL A 8 -17.16 3.93 11.37
CA VAL A 8 -17.58 3.94 9.97
C VAL A 8 -19.03 3.44 9.88
N PRO A 9 -19.97 4.21 9.28
CA PRO A 9 -21.39 3.82 9.25
C PRO A 9 -21.68 2.44 8.68
N GLY A 10 -20.93 2.01 7.65
CA GLY A 10 -21.10 0.70 7.01
C GLY A 10 -20.49 -0.49 7.77
N SER A 11 -19.71 -0.26 8.83
CA SER A 11 -19.02 -1.32 9.57
C SER A 11 -20.00 -2.09 10.47
N ALA A 12 -20.15 -3.41 10.26
CA ALA A 12 -20.99 -4.25 11.12
C ALA A 12 -20.61 -4.16 12.61
N PRO A 13 -19.33 -4.24 13.01
CA PRO A 13 -18.91 -3.97 14.38
C PRO A 13 -19.38 -2.62 14.95
N CYS A 14 -19.36 -1.54 14.15
CA CYS A 14 -19.85 -0.22 14.59
C CYS A 14 -21.39 -0.21 14.74
N ARG A 15 -22.10 -0.84 13.80
CA ARG A 15 -23.56 -0.99 13.86
C ARG A 15 -24.00 -1.78 15.09
N ALA A 16 -23.23 -2.80 15.49
CA ALA A 16 -23.50 -3.56 16.71
C ALA A 16 -23.46 -2.69 17.97
N VAL A 17 -22.42 -1.85 18.13
CA VAL A 17 -22.31 -0.92 19.26
C VAL A 17 -23.50 0.06 19.28
N ARG A 18 -23.88 0.59 18.11
CA ARG A 18 -25.05 1.48 18.00
C ARG A 18 -26.34 0.80 18.40
N LEU A 19 -26.54 -0.45 17.97
CA LEU A 19 -27.75 -1.21 18.26
C LEU A 19 -27.84 -1.58 19.75
N VAL A 20 -26.73 -1.98 20.37
CA VAL A 20 -26.66 -2.25 21.82
C VAL A 20 -26.87 -0.97 22.63
N ALA A 21 -26.22 0.15 22.27
CA ALA A 21 -26.44 1.43 22.94
C ALA A 21 -27.91 1.87 22.84
N ALA A 22 -28.54 1.72 21.67
CA ALA A 22 -29.96 2.00 21.50
C ALA A 22 -30.84 1.11 22.39
N ALA A 23 -30.53 -0.18 22.51
CA ALA A 23 -31.26 -1.11 23.36
C ALA A 23 -31.12 -0.79 24.86
N LEU A 24 -29.99 -0.21 25.28
CA LEU A 24 -29.73 0.22 26.64
C LEU A 24 -30.25 1.64 26.94
N GLY A 25 -30.66 2.39 25.91
CA GLY A 25 -31.03 3.81 26.04
C GLY A 25 -29.83 4.73 26.26
N VAL A 26 -28.63 4.32 25.83
CA VAL A 26 -27.41 5.14 25.87
C VAL A 26 -27.37 6.04 24.65
N GLU A 27 -27.22 7.34 24.89
CA GLU A 27 -27.01 8.32 23.82
C GLU A 27 -25.56 8.30 23.36
N LEU A 28 -25.37 8.17 22.04
CA LEU A 28 -24.05 8.17 21.40
C LEU A 28 -23.83 9.45 20.62
N ASN A 29 -22.66 10.05 20.80
CA ASN A 29 -22.16 11.11 19.92
C ASN A 29 -21.28 10.47 18.83
N LEU A 30 -21.76 10.50 17.59
CA LEU A 30 -21.16 9.75 16.49
C LEU A 30 -20.02 10.55 15.85
N LYS A 31 -18.78 10.05 15.95
CA LYS A 31 -17.60 10.60 15.30
C LYS A 31 -17.28 9.78 14.06
N HIS A 32 -17.42 10.39 12.87
CA HIS A 32 -17.00 9.71 11.65
C HIS A 32 -15.48 9.64 11.58
N THR A 33 -14.94 8.46 11.28
CA THR A 33 -13.50 8.24 11.08
C THR A 33 -13.29 7.67 9.68
N ASP A 34 -12.68 8.47 8.79
CA ASP A 34 -12.38 8.02 7.43
C ASP A 34 -11.14 7.12 7.42
N LEU A 35 -11.38 5.81 7.27
CA LEU A 35 -10.31 4.82 7.21
C LEU A 35 -9.49 4.93 5.91
N MET A 36 -10.10 5.36 4.80
CA MET A 36 -9.42 5.51 3.52
C MET A 36 -8.48 6.72 3.54
N ALA A 37 -8.87 7.79 4.21
CA ALA A 37 -8.01 8.95 4.48
C ALA A 37 -7.02 8.74 5.64
N LYS A 38 -6.92 7.51 6.18
CA LYS A 38 -6.01 7.12 7.26
C LYS A 38 -6.20 7.92 8.55
N GLU A 39 -7.42 8.38 8.86
CA GLU A 39 -7.68 9.20 10.04
C GLU A 39 -7.40 8.46 11.36
N HIS A 40 -7.68 7.16 11.39
CA HIS A 40 -7.33 6.22 12.45
C HIS A 40 -5.81 6.08 12.71
N LEU A 41 -4.95 6.63 11.84
CA LEU A 41 -3.50 6.67 11.99
C LEU A 41 -2.97 8.04 12.40
N LYS A 42 -3.83 9.08 12.43
CA LYS A 42 -3.41 10.43 12.77
C LYS A 42 -3.00 10.53 14.24
N PRO A 43 -2.06 11.43 14.59
CA PRO A 43 -1.62 11.64 15.96
C PRO A 43 -2.77 11.89 16.95
N GLU A 44 -3.85 12.57 16.57
CA GLU A 44 -4.96 12.83 17.51
C GLU A 44 -5.70 11.55 17.91
N PHE A 45 -5.67 10.51 17.07
CA PHE A 45 -6.27 9.20 17.33
C PHE A 45 -5.29 8.26 18.07
N VAL A 46 -3.99 8.59 18.10
CA VAL A 46 -2.89 7.65 18.42
C VAL A 46 -1.94 8.16 19.53
N LYS A 47 -1.77 9.46 19.71
CA LYS A 47 -0.58 10.02 20.38
C LYS A 47 -0.82 10.31 21.86
N ALA A 48 0.01 9.67 22.68
CA ALA A 48 0.47 10.21 23.95
C ALA A 48 1.41 11.39 23.67
N THR A 49 0.99 12.62 23.94
CA THR A 49 1.93 13.74 23.95
C THR A 49 2.63 13.78 25.30
N ASN A 50 3.93 13.48 25.33
CA ASN A 50 4.82 13.96 26.38
C ASN A 50 4.90 15.49 26.25
N TYR A 51 3.97 16.21 26.89
CA TYR A 51 4.11 17.64 27.13
C TYR A 51 4.71 17.81 28.53
N ILE A 52 5.89 18.41 28.59
CA ILE A 52 6.50 18.89 29.83
C ILE A 52 5.91 20.28 30.07
N GLU A 53 5.00 20.42 31.03
CA GLU A 53 4.60 21.73 31.56
C GLU A 53 5.21 21.89 32.96
N CYS A 54 6.10 22.88 33.09
CA CYS A 54 6.77 23.22 34.33
C CYS A 54 5.82 24.07 35.20
N LEU A 55 5.26 23.48 36.25
CA LEU A 55 4.53 24.21 37.29
C LEU A 55 5.27 24.00 38.61
N VAL A 56 6.17 24.93 38.96
CA VAL A 56 6.64 25.07 40.33
C VAL A 56 6.04 26.35 40.89
N HIS A 57 5.09 26.17 41.80
CA HIS A 57 4.90 27.13 42.89
C HIS A 57 5.00 26.32 44.18
N ASP A 58 6.23 26.13 44.67
CA ASP A 58 6.45 26.03 46.12
C ASP A 58 7.84 26.51 46.53
N SER A 59 7.87 27.05 47.73
CA SER A 59 8.65 28.13 48.30
C SER A 59 10.05 27.75 48.80
N THR A 60 10.70 26.77 48.16
CA THR A 60 12.03 26.27 48.58
C THR A 60 13.16 26.58 47.60
N CYS A 61 12.87 27.20 46.45
CA CYS A 61 13.88 27.55 45.43
C CYS A 61 14.61 28.89 45.63
N GLU A 62 14.25 29.70 46.64
CA GLU A 62 14.86 31.04 46.79
C GLU A 62 16.19 31.05 47.57
N LEU A 63 16.62 29.94 48.18
CA LEU A 63 17.79 29.92 49.07
C LEU A 63 19.11 29.45 48.45
N LEU A 64 19.09 28.92 47.23
CA LEU A 64 20.29 28.44 46.55
C LEU A 64 20.26 28.91 45.09
N GLY A 65 20.87 30.05 44.81
CA GLY A 65 20.97 30.63 43.45
C GLY A 65 21.84 29.81 42.48
N LYS A 66 21.52 28.53 42.29
CA LYS A 66 22.16 27.61 41.34
C LYS A 66 21.09 26.65 40.82
N TYR A 67 20.68 26.85 39.58
CA TYR A 67 19.98 25.81 38.80
C TYR A 67 21.05 24.84 38.26
N ASP A 68 20.91 23.56 38.56
CA ASP A 68 21.67 22.45 37.98
C ASP A 68 20.68 21.44 37.39
N GLU A 69 21.02 20.82 36.25
CA GLU A 69 20.17 19.94 35.42
C GLU A 69 19.81 18.61 36.09
N SER A 70 20.22 18.39 37.34
CA SER A 70 20.06 17.13 38.07
C SER A 70 18.73 16.99 38.85
N CYS A 71 17.83 17.99 38.82
CA CYS A 71 16.55 17.93 39.56
C CYS A 71 15.45 17.18 38.79
N LEU A 72 15.64 15.88 38.59
CA LEU A 72 14.66 14.95 38.00
C LEU A 72 13.72 14.41 39.09
N PHE A 73 12.59 15.06 39.31
CA PHE A 73 11.40 14.41 39.88
C PHE A 73 10.23 14.53 38.91
N VAL A 74 10.11 13.52 38.04
CA VAL A 74 9.08 13.38 37.02
C VAL A 74 7.77 12.94 37.68
N ARG A 75 6.74 13.79 37.70
CA ARG A 75 5.35 13.33 37.83
C ARG A 75 4.82 13.02 36.44
N PHE A 76 4.60 11.73 36.16
CA PHE A 76 3.96 11.25 34.94
C PHE A 76 2.46 11.61 34.96
N PHE A 77 2.00 12.41 34.00
CA PHE A 77 0.60 12.40 33.59
C PHE A 77 0.47 11.52 32.35
N LEU A 78 -0.25 10.42 32.48
CA LEU A 78 -0.66 9.56 31.36
C LEU A 78 -1.66 10.33 30.48
N ALA A 79 -1.21 10.87 29.34
CA ALA A 79 -2.13 11.14 28.25
C ALA A 79 -2.62 9.79 27.71
N LEU A 80 -3.87 9.42 28.04
CA LEU A 80 -4.49 8.17 27.63
C LEU A 80 -4.54 8.07 26.10
N GLN A 81 -3.94 7.01 25.55
CA GLN A 81 -4.05 6.66 24.14
C GLN A 81 -5.49 6.25 23.83
N MET A 82 -6.10 6.81 22.78
CA MET A 82 -7.48 6.47 22.41
C MET A 82 -7.63 5.04 21.89
N ASN A 83 -6.88 4.66 20.84
CA ASN A 83 -6.84 3.28 20.36
C ASN A 83 -5.51 2.97 19.63
N PRO A 84 -4.54 2.30 20.28
CA PRO A 84 -3.26 1.93 19.67
C PRO A 84 -3.37 0.81 18.61
N GLN A 85 -4.50 0.11 18.51
CA GLN A 85 -4.76 -0.91 17.49
C GLN A 85 -5.28 -0.32 16.18
N HIS A 86 -5.57 0.98 16.13
CA HIS A 86 -6.00 1.69 14.92
C HIS A 86 -7.31 1.14 14.31
N THR A 87 -8.23 0.68 15.16
CA THR A 87 -9.49 0.06 14.71
C THR A 87 -10.72 0.90 15.08
N VAL A 88 -11.82 0.64 14.37
CA VAL A 88 -13.16 1.09 14.77
C VAL A 88 -14.06 -0.14 14.91
N PRO A 89 -15.03 -0.13 15.84
CA PRO A 89 -15.41 0.97 16.72
C PRO A 89 -14.43 1.22 17.87
N THR A 90 -14.33 2.49 18.28
CA THR A 90 -13.70 2.92 19.55
C THR A 90 -14.67 3.86 20.26
N ILE A 91 -14.83 3.72 21.58
CA ILE A 91 -15.61 4.65 22.39
C ILE A 91 -14.71 5.53 23.27
N ASP A 92 -15.21 6.71 23.60
CA ASP A 92 -14.77 7.53 24.73
C ASP A 92 -15.95 7.77 25.66
N ASP A 93 -15.88 7.16 26.84
CA ASP A 93 -16.86 7.31 27.90
C ASP A 93 -16.25 8.12 29.06
N ASN A 94 -16.29 9.45 28.92
CA ASN A 94 -15.79 10.40 29.91
C ASN A 94 -14.29 10.21 30.23
N GLY A 95 -13.46 10.02 29.21
CA GLY A 95 -12.02 9.77 29.32
C GLY A 95 -11.65 8.29 29.45
N PHE A 96 -12.64 7.38 29.52
CA PHE A 96 -12.40 5.94 29.42
C PHE A 96 -12.51 5.50 27.95
N TYR A 97 -11.37 5.19 27.36
CA TYR A 97 -11.31 4.67 25.98
C TYR A 97 -11.40 3.14 25.97
N LEU A 98 -12.25 2.62 25.09
CA LEU A 98 -12.39 1.18 24.86
C LEU A 98 -12.64 0.91 23.37
N TRP A 99 -11.94 -0.09 22.84
CA TRP A 99 -12.09 -0.60 21.48
C TRP A 99 -12.38 -2.10 21.54
N GLU A 100 -12.67 -2.71 20.38
CA GLU A 100 -13.32 -4.03 20.23
C GLU A 100 -14.84 -4.01 20.47
N SER A 101 -15.61 -4.22 19.40
CA SER A 101 -17.08 -4.09 19.43
C SER A 101 -17.76 -4.98 20.49
N ARG A 102 -17.29 -6.21 20.68
CA ARG A 102 -17.83 -7.16 21.66
C ARG A 102 -17.56 -6.70 23.10
N ALA A 103 -16.34 -6.22 23.37
CA ALA A 103 -15.96 -5.68 24.67
C ALA A 103 -16.73 -4.39 24.97
N ILE A 104 -16.88 -3.50 23.98
CA ILE A 104 -17.72 -2.30 24.09
C ILE A 104 -19.16 -2.67 24.42
N CYS A 105 -19.76 -3.63 23.70
CA CYS A 105 -21.15 -4.04 23.95
C CYS A 105 -21.34 -4.63 25.36
N GLN A 106 -20.39 -5.44 25.84
CA GLN A 106 -20.40 -5.96 27.22
C GLN A 106 -20.27 -4.83 28.24
N TYR A 107 -19.31 -3.91 28.03
CA TYR A 107 -19.10 -2.75 28.90
C TYR A 107 -20.34 -1.86 29.00
N LEU A 108 -20.96 -1.53 27.86
CA LEU A 108 -22.17 -0.72 27.85
C LEU A 108 -23.31 -1.44 28.58
N ALA A 109 -23.47 -2.75 28.38
CA ALA A 109 -24.49 -3.53 29.06
C ALA A 109 -24.27 -3.61 30.57
N ASP A 110 -23.03 -3.84 31.03
CA ASP A 110 -22.70 -3.88 32.46
C ASP A 110 -22.82 -2.50 33.13
N LYS A 111 -22.45 -1.41 32.44
CA LYS A 111 -22.46 -0.04 33.01
C LYS A 111 -23.82 0.64 32.96
N TYR A 112 -24.53 0.51 31.85
CA TYR A 112 -25.77 1.26 31.57
C TYR A 112 -27.03 0.38 31.57
N GLY A 113 -26.90 -0.93 31.70
CA GLY A 113 -28.02 -1.85 31.78
C GLY A 113 -28.93 -1.55 32.98
N LYS A 114 -30.19 -1.23 32.71
CA LYS A 114 -31.22 -1.05 33.76
C LYS A 114 -31.60 -2.37 34.44
N ASN A 115 -31.42 -3.47 33.72
CA ASN A 115 -31.62 -4.84 34.17
C ASN A 115 -30.59 -5.73 33.46
N ASP A 116 -30.57 -7.01 33.81
CA ASP A 116 -29.64 -8.00 33.23
C ASP A 116 -30.26 -8.78 32.05
N SER A 117 -31.39 -8.32 31.47
CA SER A 117 -32.07 -9.06 30.41
C SER A 117 -31.22 -9.21 29.13
N LEU A 118 -30.48 -8.16 28.74
CA LEU A 118 -29.60 -8.19 27.57
C LEU A 118 -28.24 -8.87 27.85
N TYR A 119 -27.80 -8.86 29.11
CA TYR A 119 -26.54 -9.48 29.54
C TYR A 119 -26.68 -10.05 30.96
N PRO A 120 -27.20 -11.29 31.08
CA PRO A 120 -27.59 -11.91 32.35
C PRO A 120 -26.47 -11.93 33.39
N LYS A 121 -26.79 -11.76 34.67
CA LYS A 121 -25.79 -11.92 35.76
C LYS A 121 -25.61 -13.38 36.18
N ASP A 122 -26.58 -14.24 35.88
CA ASP A 122 -26.44 -15.69 36.10
C ASP A 122 -25.22 -16.21 35.33
N PRO A 123 -24.25 -16.86 36.00
CA PRO A 123 -23.01 -17.27 35.36
C PRO A 123 -23.19 -18.21 34.17
N LYS A 124 -24.19 -19.11 34.21
CA LYS A 124 -24.43 -20.07 33.13
C LYS A 124 -25.03 -19.38 31.92
N GLN A 125 -26.04 -18.55 32.10
CA GLN A 125 -26.65 -17.77 31.02
C GLN A 125 -25.65 -16.79 30.41
N ARG A 126 -24.87 -16.08 31.24
CA ARG A 126 -23.78 -15.19 30.79
C ARG A 126 -22.73 -15.93 29.98
N ALA A 127 -22.34 -17.14 30.40
CA ALA A 127 -21.39 -17.96 29.65
C ALA A 127 -21.92 -18.34 28.26
N VAL A 128 -23.21 -18.65 28.13
CA VAL A 128 -23.83 -18.91 26.81
C VAL A 128 -23.82 -17.66 25.94
N VAL A 129 -24.20 -16.49 26.48
CA VAL A 129 -24.13 -15.22 25.73
C VAL A 129 -22.70 -14.96 25.24
N ASN A 130 -21.70 -15.11 26.11
CA ASN A 130 -20.31 -14.92 25.75
C ASN A 130 -19.84 -15.93 24.69
N GLN A 131 -20.24 -17.20 24.80
CA GLN A 131 -19.96 -18.21 23.79
C GLN A 131 -20.50 -17.79 22.41
N ARG A 132 -21.71 -17.22 22.35
CA ARG A 132 -22.30 -16.72 21.09
C ARG A 132 -21.58 -15.48 20.55
N LEU A 133 -21.13 -14.57 21.42
CA LEU A 133 -20.30 -13.43 21.02
C LEU A 133 -18.98 -13.89 20.40
N TYR A 134 -18.29 -14.87 21.00
CA TYR A 134 -17.06 -15.43 20.45
C TYR A 134 -17.30 -16.22 19.15
N PHE A 135 -18.42 -16.92 19.05
CA PHE A 135 -18.82 -17.55 17.80
C PHE A 135 -19.01 -16.51 16.68
N ASP A 136 -19.72 -15.41 16.94
CA ASP A 136 -19.89 -14.37 15.92
C ASP A 136 -18.55 -13.75 15.49
N MET A 137 -17.53 -13.74 16.35
CA MET A 137 -16.17 -13.36 15.93
C MET A 137 -15.66 -14.23 14.78
N GLY A 138 -15.86 -15.55 14.87
CA GLY A 138 -15.55 -16.48 13.79
C GLY A 138 -16.46 -16.32 12.56
N LEU A 139 -17.76 -16.06 12.76
CA LEU A 139 -18.70 -15.81 11.65
C LEU A 139 -18.31 -14.55 10.87
N TYR A 140 -18.10 -13.43 11.57
CA TYR A 140 -17.65 -12.18 10.98
C TYR A 140 -16.30 -12.33 10.29
N GLN A 141 -15.34 -13.02 10.92
CA GLN A 141 -14.04 -13.26 10.32
C GLN A 141 -14.17 -14.07 9.02
N SER A 142 -14.96 -15.15 9.00
CA SER A 142 -15.17 -15.92 7.77
C SER A 142 -15.81 -15.09 6.64
N PHE A 143 -16.74 -14.19 6.97
CA PHE A 143 -17.30 -13.25 6.00
C PHE A 143 -16.22 -12.28 5.49
N ALA A 144 -15.43 -11.70 6.40
CA ALA A 144 -14.36 -10.78 6.06
C ALA A 144 -13.31 -11.45 5.15
N ASP A 145 -12.80 -12.62 5.55
CA ASP A 145 -11.79 -13.39 4.82
C ASP A 145 -12.25 -13.80 3.42
N TYR A 146 -13.54 -14.11 3.27
CA TYR A 146 -14.13 -14.47 1.99
C TYR A 146 -14.40 -13.23 1.13
N TYR A 147 -15.13 -12.24 1.64
CA TYR A 147 -15.74 -11.19 0.81
C TYR A 147 -14.89 -9.92 0.70
N TYR A 148 -14.15 -9.52 1.74
CA TYR A 148 -13.34 -8.30 1.68
C TYR A 148 -12.16 -8.38 0.70
N PRO A 149 -11.45 -9.52 0.54
CA PRO A 149 -10.46 -9.66 -0.52
C PRO A 149 -11.05 -9.51 -1.91
N GLN A 150 -12.28 -9.99 -2.15
CA GLN A 150 -12.97 -9.79 -3.43
C GLN A 150 -13.36 -8.32 -3.62
N LEU A 151 -13.94 -7.70 -2.60
CA LEU A 151 -14.45 -6.33 -2.66
C LEU A 151 -13.35 -5.26 -2.72
N PHE A 152 -12.31 -5.38 -1.90
CA PHE A 152 -11.24 -4.38 -1.77
C PHE A 152 -9.93 -4.80 -2.45
N GLY A 153 -9.70 -6.10 -2.64
CA GLY A 153 -8.48 -6.66 -3.26
C GLY A 153 -8.68 -7.13 -4.69
N GLY A 154 -9.94 -7.35 -5.11
CA GLY A 154 -10.27 -8.04 -6.34
C GLY A 154 -9.86 -9.51 -6.35
N ALA A 155 -9.62 -10.17 -5.22
CA ALA A 155 -9.28 -11.60 -5.22
C ALA A 155 -10.42 -12.44 -5.85
N PRO A 156 -10.13 -13.64 -6.41
CA PRO A 156 -11.17 -14.61 -6.72
C PRO A 156 -12.06 -14.95 -5.54
N ALA A 157 -13.30 -15.35 -5.84
CA ALA A 157 -14.09 -16.12 -4.90
C ALA A 157 -13.31 -17.41 -4.57
N ASP A 158 -13.01 -17.59 -3.29
CA ASP A 158 -12.28 -18.73 -2.77
C ASP A 158 -13.29 -19.75 -2.24
N SER A 159 -13.31 -20.95 -2.85
CA SER A 159 -14.27 -22.00 -2.50
C SER A 159 -14.12 -22.50 -1.07
N ASP A 160 -12.90 -22.55 -0.54
CA ASP A 160 -12.63 -23.05 0.80
C ASP A 160 -13.08 -22.03 1.84
N LYS A 161 -12.84 -20.73 1.56
CA LYS A 161 -13.36 -19.64 2.40
C LYS A 161 -14.88 -19.52 2.33
N LEU A 162 -15.48 -19.72 1.15
CA LEU A 162 -16.94 -19.78 1.01
C LEU A 162 -17.53 -20.96 1.79
N GLN A 163 -16.88 -22.13 1.73
CA GLN A 163 -17.30 -23.28 2.53
C GLN A 163 -17.21 -22.97 4.02
N LYS A 164 -16.16 -22.26 4.47
CA LYS A 164 -16.03 -21.83 5.86
C LYS A 164 -17.15 -20.89 6.31
N VAL A 165 -17.59 -19.98 5.44
CA VAL A 165 -18.78 -19.14 5.67
C VAL A 165 -20.01 -20.02 5.86
N HIS A 166 -20.23 -21.00 4.97
CA HIS A 166 -21.37 -21.92 5.07
C HIS A 166 -21.34 -22.82 6.30
N ASP A 167 -20.15 -23.25 6.75
CA ASP A 167 -19.98 -24.02 7.98
C ASP A 167 -20.41 -23.20 9.20
N ASN A 168 -19.98 -21.93 9.27
CA ASN A 168 -20.40 -21.02 10.34
C ASN A 168 -21.90 -20.72 10.29
N LEU A 169 -22.47 -20.47 9.11
CA LEU A 169 -23.93 -20.31 8.95
C LEU A 169 -24.71 -21.56 9.37
N LYS A 170 -24.15 -22.76 9.17
CA LYS A 170 -24.75 -24.02 9.64
C LYS A 170 -24.73 -24.14 11.17
N PHE A 171 -23.66 -23.69 11.83
CA PHE A 171 -23.64 -23.59 13.29
C PHE A 171 -24.67 -22.58 13.81
N LEU A 172 -24.78 -21.42 13.17
CA LEU A 172 -25.80 -20.42 13.50
C LEU A 172 -27.22 -21.00 13.39
N GLU A 173 -27.51 -21.70 12.30
CA GLU A 173 -28.78 -22.41 12.10
C GLU A 173 -29.07 -23.44 13.20
N THR A 174 -28.03 -24.17 13.61
CA THR A 174 -28.12 -25.21 14.65
C THR A 174 -28.37 -24.60 16.03
N PHE A 175 -27.75 -23.45 16.37
CA PHE A 175 -28.01 -22.75 17.62
C PHE A 175 -29.45 -22.25 17.75
N LEU A 176 -30.11 -22.05 16.60
CA LEU A 176 -31.49 -21.57 16.52
C LEU A 176 -32.50 -22.70 16.37
N ASP A 177 -32.06 -23.96 16.30
CA ASP A 177 -32.97 -25.09 16.27
C ASP A 177 -33.67 -25.25 17.63
N GLY A 178 -35.00 -25.12 17.63
CA GLY A 178 -35.82 -25.13 18.84
C GLY A 178 -35.63 -23.92 19.77
N GLN A 179 -34.87 -22.89 19.38
CA GLN A 179 -34.59 -21.70 20.20
C GLN A 179 -35.15 -20.42 19.58
N LYS A 180 -35.58 -19.49 20.44
CA LYS A 180 -36.10 -18.19 19.98
C LYS A 180 -34.97 -17.19 19.68
N TYR A 181 -33.88 -17.23 20.43
CA TYR A 181 -32.71 -16.36 20.33
C TYR A 181 -31.42 -17.17 20.54
N LEU A 182 -30.26 -16.60 20.21
CA LEU A 182 -28.99 -17.31 20.19
C LEU A 182 -28.56 -17.87 21.56
N ALA A 183 -28.94 -17.19 22.63
CA ALA A 183 -28.60 -17.57 24.01
C ALA A 183 -29.82 -18.05 24.81
N GLY A 184 -30.89 -18.50 24.14
CA GLY A 184 -32.07 -19.09 24.76
C GLY A 184 -33.37 -18.37 24.38
N ASN A 185 -34.20 -18.09 25.39
CA ASN A 185 -35.56 -17.57 25.19
C ASN A 185 -35.69 -16.05 25.19
N ASN A 186 -34.63 -15.32 25.52
CA ASN A 186 -34.62 -13.86 25.61
C ASN A 186 -33.62 -13.26 24.62
N LEU A 187 -33.94 -12.07 24.10
CA LEU A 187 -33.04 -11.27 23.29
C LEU A 187 -31.83 -10.82 24.13
N THR A 188 -30.63 -11.00 23.60
CA THR A 188 -29.38 -10.62 24.29
C THR A 188 -28.45 -9.79 23.41
N ILE A 189 -27.36 -9.27 23.98
CA ILE A 189 -26.31 -8.59 23.19
C ILE A 189 -25.70 -9.49 22.12
N ALA A 190 -25.73 -10.82 22.28
CA ALA A 190 -25.28 -11.75 21.24
C ALA A 190 -26.17 -11.70 20.01
N ASP A 191 -27.49 -11.58 20.19
CA ASP A 191 -28.45 -11.48 19.09
C ASP A 191 -28.28 -10.19 18.30
N LEU A 192 -28.21 -9.06 19.01
CA LEU A 192 -28.05 -7.74 18.42
C LEU A 192 -26.76 -7.66 17.59
N LEU A 193 -25.66 -8.18 18.13
CA LEU A 193 -24.37 -8.15 17.46
C LEU A 193 -24.35 -9.08 16.24
N THR A 194 -24.77 -10.33 16.40
CA THR A 194 -24.78 -11.32 15.30
C THR A 194 -25.72 -10.91 14.17
N ALA A 195 -26.83 -10.23 14.48
CA ALA A 195 -27.76 -9.73 13.47
C ALA A 195 -27.09 -8.68 12.55
N THR A 196 -26.16 -7.87 13.08
CA THR A 196 -25.42 -6.92 12.24
C THR A 196 -24.48 -7.64 11.28
N THR A 197 -23.77 -8.69 11.73
CA THR A 197 -22.95 -9.57 10.89
C THR A 197 -23.81 -10.26 9.82
N TYR A 198 -24.90 -10.92 10.24
CA TYR A 198 -25.78 -11.65 9.32
C TYR A 198 -26.37 -10.74 8.24
N SER A 199 -26.74 -9.50 8.59
CA SER A 199 -27.33 -8.55 7.64
C SER A 199 -26.43 -8.21 6.44
N ASN A 200 -25.13 -8.51 6.49
CA ASN A 200 -24.23 -8.34 5.35
C ASN A 200 -24.41 -9.40 4.26
N PHE A 201 -24.66 -10.67 4.62
CA PHE A 201 -24.70 -11.77 3.64
C PHE A 201 -25.73 -11.57 2.52
N PRO A 202 -26.96 -11.06 2.78
CA PRO A 202 -27.91 -10.79 1.71
C PRO A 202 -27.48 -9.72 0.70
N LEU A 203 -26.39 -8.98 0.96
CA LEU A 203 -25.81 -8.02 0.01
C LEU A 203 -24.70 -8.64 -0.87
N THR A 204 -24.39 -9.92 -0.67
CA THR A 204 -23.32 -10.63 -1.37
C THR A 204 -23.87 -11.79 -2.19
N ASP A 205 -22.98 -12.58 -2.77
CA ASP A 205 -23.23 -13.81 -3.52
C ASP A 205 -23.42 -15.06 -2.63
N VAL A 206 -23.34 -14.91 -1.30
CA VAL A 206 -23.51 -16.04 -0.37
C VAL A 206 -24.98 -16.45 -0.31
N ASP A 207 -25.29 -17.69 -0.70
CA ASP A 207 -26.65 -18.23 -0.61
C ASP A 207 -27.04 -18.54 0.83
N VAL A 208 -27.84 -17.65 1.42
CA VAL A 208 -28.40 -17.82 2.77
C VAL A 208 -29.79 -18.46 2.79
N SER A 209 -30.41 -18.74 1.64
CA SER A 209 -31.82 -19.15 1.54
C SER A 209 -32.12 -20.48 2.25
N LYS A 210 -31.12 -21.35 2.36
CA LYS A 210 -31.21 -22.66 3.03
C LYS A 210 -31.22 -22.62 4.56
N TYR A 211 -30.91 -21.47 5.19
CA TYR A 211 -30.85 -21.32 6.65
C TYR A 211 -32.13 -20.69 7.20
N THR A 212 -33.19 -21.49 7.29
CA THR A 212 -34.56 -20.98 7.55
C THR A 212 -34.78 -20.55 9.00
N ASN A 213 -34.16 -21.21 9.99
CA ASN A 213 -34.24 -20.79 11.39
C ASN A 213 -33.48 -19.47 11.59
N THR A 214 -32.34 -19.33 10.92
CA THR A 214 -31.56 -18.09 10.89
C THR A 214 -32.35 -16.93 10.30
N ALA A 215 -33.02 -17.14 9.15
CA ALA A 215 -33.89 -16.11 8.56
C ALA A 215 -35.02 -15.68 9.52
N LYS A 216 -35.74 -16.64 10.11
CA LYS A 216 -36.83 -16.36 11.08
C LYS A 216 -36.34 -15.63 12.33
N TRP A 217 -35.17 -16.01 12.85
CA TRP A 217 -34.53 -15.33 13.97
C TRP A 217 -34.13 -13.91 13.61
N PHE A 218 -33.54 -13.70 12.43
CA PHE A 218 -33.12 -12.38 11.98
C PHE A 218 -34.31 -11.42 11.80
N ASP A 219 -35.41 -11.89 11.20
CA ASP A 219 -36.65 -11.11 11.07
C ASP A 219 -37.21 -10.70 12.43
N ARG A 220 -37.13 -11.60 13.41
CA ARG A 220 -37.54 -11.33 14.79
C ARG A 220 -36.63 -10.29 15.45
N VAL A 221 -35.31 -10.45 15.38
CA VAL A 221 -34.38 -9.47 15.95
C VAL A 221 -34.57 -8.11 15.29
N LYS A 222 -34.78 -8.07 13.98
CA LYS A 222 -35.08 -6.84 13.24
C LYS A 222 -36.36 -6.15 13.74
N ALA A 223 -37.40 -6.91 14.06
CA ALA A 223 -38.67 -6.38 14.57
C ALA A 223 -38.58 -5.89 16.02
N GLU A 224 -37.77 -6.56 16.86
CA GLU A 224 -37.73 -6.31 18.31
C GLU A 224 -36.57 -5.38 18.73
N ALA A 225 -35.50 -5.27 17.95
CA ALA A 225 -34.33 -4.47 18.33
C ALA A 225 -34.64 -2.97 18.28
N PRO A 226 -34.41 -2.22 19.38
CA PRO A 226 -34.71 -0.79 19.41
C PRO A 226 -33.92 0.02 18.37
N LYS A 227 -34.63 0.88 17.64
CA LYS A 227 -34.07 1.75 16.59
C LYS A 227 -33.26 0.98 15.52
N TYR A 228 -33.66 -0.25 15.18
CA TYR A 228 -32.95 -1.07 14.21
C TYR A 228 -32.71 -0.36 12.87
N GLU A 229 -33.72 0.29 12.30
CA GLU A 229 -33.60 0.98 11.02
C GLU A 229 -32.63 2.18 11.08
N GLN A 230 -32.66 2.97 12.16
CA GLN A 230 -31.75 4.12 12.36
C GLN A 230 -30.32 3.72 12.74
N THR A 231 -30.10 2.46 13.12
CA THR A 231 -28.78 1.95 13.51
C THR A 231 -28.24 1.00 12.46
N ASN A 232 -28.76 -0.22 12.42
CA ASN A 232 -28.33 -1.25 11.48
C ASN A 232 -28.79 -0.96 10.05
N GLY A 233 -30.02 -0.49 9.85
CA GLY A 233 -30.63 -0.27 8.52
C GLY A 233 -29.92 0.82 7.71
N GLU A 234 -29.71 2.00 8.28
CA GLU A 234 -28.94 3.10 7.66
C GLU A 234 -27.50 2.70 7.39
N GLY A 235 -26.84 2.04 8.34
CA GLY A 235 -25.48 1.56 8.14
C GLY A 235 -25.39 0.49 7.05
N LEU A 236 -26.40 -0.38 6.93
CA LEU A 236 -26.48 -1.37 5.84
C LEU A 236 -26.66 -0.70 4.47
N LYS A 237 -27.45 0.38 4.40
CA LYS A 237 -27.55 1.21 3.18
C LYS A 237 -26.21 1.83 2.82
N ALA A 238 -25.45 2.34 3.80
CA ALA A 238 -24.11 2.88 3.59
C ALA A 238 -23.13 1.79 3.09
N PHE A 239 -23.17 0.58 3.65
CA PHE A 239 -22.34 -0.53 3.20
C PHE A 239 -22.71 -0.97 1.77
N LYS A 240 -24.01 -1.05 1.44
CA LYS A 240 -24.48 -1.31 0.08
C LYS A 240 -24.00 -0.24 -0.90
N ALA A 241 -24.09 1.04 -0.53
CA ALA A 241 -23.61 2.14 -1.36
C ALA A 241 -22.10 2.05 -1.61
N LEU A 242 -21.32 1.66 -0.61
CA LEU A 242 -19.88 1.40 -0.77
C LEU A 242 -19.61 0.25 -1.75
N ILE A 243 -20.32 -0.89 -1.61
CA ILE A 243 -20.20 -2.02 -2.54
C ILE A 243 -20.52 -1.56 -3.96
N GLU A 244 -21.63 -0.86 -4.14
CA GLU A 244 -22.03 -0.34 -5.44
C GLU A 244 -21.01 0.66 -6.00
N GLN A 245 -20.48 1.57 -5.19
CA GLN A 245 -19.47 2.54 -5.61
C GLN A 245 -18.19 1.84 -6.09
N LEU A 246 -17.70 0.85 -5.32
CA LEU A 246 -16.50 0.08 -5.68
C LEU A 246 -16.73 -0.73 -6.97
N LYS A 247 -17.92 -1.32 -7.14
CA LYS A 247 -18.32 -2.00 -8.38
C LYS A 247 -18.50 -1.04 -9.56
N LYS A 248 -19.04 0.16 -9.32
CA LYS A 248 -19.30 1.19 -10.33
C LYS A 248 -18.01 1.85 -10.83
N ASN A 249 -16.98 2.00 -9.99
CA ASN A 249 -15.76 2.73 -10.35
C ASN A 249 -14.69 1.87 -11.06
N GLY A 250 -15.09 0.71 -11.60
CA GLY A 250 -14.25 -0.17 -12.40
C GLY A 250 -13.86 0.39 -13.79
N PRO A 251 -13.02 -0.34 -14.55
CA PRO A 251 -12.59 0.05 -15.90
C PRO A 251 -13.78 0.25 -16.87
N CYS A 252 -13.51 0.73 -18.09
CA CYS A 252 -14.50 1.06 -19.14
C CYS A 252 -15.14 2.47 -19.04
N ARG A 253 -14.36 3.46 -18.59
CA ARG A 253 -14.80 4.86 -18.42
C ARG A 253 -15.34 5.51 -19.70
N SER A 254 -14.72 5.23 -20.86
CA SER A 254 -15.14 5.80 -22.15
C SER A 254 -16.58 5.41 -22.53
N VAL A 255 -16.92 4.12 -22.46
CA VAL A 255 -18.29 3.63 -22.74
C VAL A 255 -19.31 4.27 -21.80
N ARG A 256 -18.97 4.38 -20.51
CA ARG A 256 -19.85 4.98 -19.50
C ARG A 256 -20.09 6.47 -19.75
N LEU A 257 -19.05 7.22 -20.13
CA LEU A 257 -19.19 8.64 -20.47
C LEU A 257 -19.99 8.85 -21.77
N VAL A 258 -19.76 8.02 -22.80
CA VAL A 258 -20.55 8.08 -24.04
C VAL A 258 -22.02 7.76 -23.76
N ALA A 259 -22.31 6.71 -22.98
CA ALA A 259 -23.67 6.39 -22.56
C ALA A 259 -24.32 7.55 -21.80
N ALA A 260 -23.59 8.18 -20.87
CA ALA A 260 -24.08 9.36 -20.13
C ALA A 260 -24.35 10.55 -21.05
N ALA A 261 -23.48 10.82 -22.02
CA ALA A 261 -23.66 11.88 -23.02
C ALA A 261 -24.89 11.65 -23.92
N LEU A 262 -25.24 10.38 -24.17
CA LEU A 262 -26.43 9.97 -24.91
C LEU A 262 -27.70 9.92 -24.03
N GLY A 263 -27.56 10.06 -22.71
CA GLY A 263 -28.67 9.94 -21.75
C GLY A 263 -29.11 8.49 -21.50
N ILE A 264 -28.23 7.52 -21.73
CA ILE A 264 -28.46 6.09 -21.51
C ILE A 264 -28.09 5.73 -20.07
N ASP A 265 -28.99 5.04 -19.37
CA ASP A 265 -28.68 4.44 -18.07
C ASP A 265 -28.22 2.98 -18.26
N LEU A 266 -27.01 2.67 -17.81
CA LEU A 266 -26.41 1.35 -17.99
C LEU A 266 -26.64 0.47 -16.75
N ASN A 267 -27.12 -0.75 -16.97
CA ASN A 267 -27.10 -1.81 -15.95
C ASN A 267 -25.68 -2.38 -15.83
N LEU A 268 -24.81 -1.72 -15.06
CA LEU A 268 -23.41 -2.13 -14.92
C LEU A 268 -23.28 -3.47 -14.19
N LYS A 269 -22.62 -4.44 -14.84
CA LYS A 269 -22.21 -5.71 -14.26
C LYS A 269 -20.70 -5.69 -14.00
N TYR A 270 -20.31 -5.86 -12.74
CA TYR A 270 -18.91 -5.96 -12.37
C TYR A 270 -18.38 -7.35 -12.74
N VAL A 271 -17.17 -7.39 -13.28
CA VAL A 271 -16.45 -8.62 -13.64
C VAL A 271 -15.11 -8.61 -12.92
N ASN A 272 -14.88 -9.60 -12.08
CA ASN A 272 -13.63 -9.73 -11.36
C ASN A 272 -12.55 -10.39 -12.24
N MET A 273 -11.76 -9.55 -12.92
CA MET A 273 -10.68 -9.99 -13.81
C MET A 273 -9.60 -10.82 -13.10
N LYS A 274 -9.31 -10.51 -11.83
CA LYS A 274 -8.33 -11.22 -11.02
C LYS A 274 -8.85 -12.60 -10.58
N ALA A 275 -10.17 -12.72 -10.42
CA ALA A 275 -10.83 -14.00 -10.21
C ALA A 275 -10.84 -14.91 -11.45
N GLY A 276 -10.47 -14.37 -12.61
CA GLY A 276 -10.65 -15.04 -13.88
C GLY A 276 -12.11 -15.14 -14.31
N GLU A 277 -13.04 -14.35 -13.76
CA GLU A 277 -14.45 -14.37 -14.16
C GLU A 277 -14.62 -14.06 -15.66
N ASN A 278 -13.75 -13.23 -16.24
CA ASN A 278 -13.70 -12.96 -17.67
C ASN A 278 -13.30 -14.17 -18.53
N ARG A 279 -12.87 -15.27 -17.91
CA ARG A 279 -12.52 -16.55 -18.54
C ARG A 279 -13.52 -17.65 -18.20
N SER A 280 -14.59 -17.35 -17.45
CA SER A 280 -15.62 -18.35 -17.15
C SER A 280 -16.36 -18.77 -18.42
N PRO A 281 -16.90 -20.00 -18.48
CA PRO A 281 -17.73 -20.44 -19.60
C PRO A 281 -18.90 -19.49 -19.89
N GLU A 282 -19.48 -18.89 -18.86
CA GLU A 282 -20.58 -17.93 -18.96
C GLU A 282 -20.12 -16.62 -19.61
N PHE A 283 -18.96 -16.10 -19.22
CA PHE A 283 -18.42 -14.87 -19.81
C PHE A 283 -17.94 -15.08 -21.25
N LEU A 284 -17.30 -16.22 -21.53
CA LEU A 284 -16.80 -16.55 -22.87
C LEU A 284 -17.93 -16.70 -23.90
N LYS A 285 -19.16 -17.04 -23.48
CA LYS A 285 -20.35 -17.01 -24.35
C LYS A 285 -20.68 -15.59 -24.83
N MET A 286 -20.40 -14.57 -24.01
CA MET A 286 -20.63 -13.16 -24.36
C MET A 286 -19.44 -12.57 -25.13
N ASN A 287 -18.20 -12.90 -24.72
CA ASN A 287 -16.99 -12.45 -25.39
C ASN A 287 -15.89 -13.53 -25.36
N PRO A 288 -15.67 -14.26 -26.48
CA PRO A 288 -14.60 -15.25 -26.59
C PRO A 288 -13.19 -14.68 -26.39
N GLN A 289 -13.02 -13.37 -26.58
CA GLN A 289 -11.75 -12.66 -26.35
C GLN A 289 -11.48 -12.36 -24.88
N HIS A 290 -12.34 -12.80 -23.94
CA HIS A 290 -12.16 -12.69 -22.49
C HIS A 290 -11.83 -11.26 -22.00
N ALA A 291 -12.19 -10.24 -22.78
CA ALA A 291 -11.86 -8.84 -22.52
C ALA A 291 -13.10 -8.07 -22.06
N ILE A 292 -12.86 -7.01 -21.30
CA ILE A 292 -13.88 -6.02 -20.94
C ILE A 292 -13.52 -4.68 -21.59
N PRO A 293 -14.51 -3.82 -21.94
CA PRO A 293 -15.97 -4.00 -21.74
C PRO A 293 -16.63 -4.99 -22.70
N VAL A 294 -17.80 -5.47 -22.30
CA VAL A 294 -18.81 -6.13 -23.15
C VAL A 294 -20.15 -5.42 -22.93
N LEU A 295 -20.83 -5.04 -24.01
CA LEU A 295 -22.20 -4.56 -24.00
C LEU A 295 -23.14 -5.75 -24.24
N ASP A 296 -24.20 -5.86 -23.44
CA ASP A 296 -25.38 -6.67 -23.73
C ASP A 296 -26.55 -5.72 -24.01
N ASP A 297 -27.01 -5.72 -25.26
CA ASP A 297 -28.21 -5.00 -25.67
C ASP A 297 -29.28 -6.00 -26.11
N ASN A 298 -30.06 -6.49 -25.15
CA ASN A 298 -31.17 -7.43 -25.36
C ASN A 298 -30.73 -8.73 -26.05
N GLY A 299 -29.60 -9.31 -25.63
CA GLY A 299 -29.04 -10.54 -26.18
C GLY A 299 -28.11 -10.30 -27.37
N PHE A 300 -27.93 -9.06 -27.82
CA PHE A 300 -26.84 -8.69 -28.73
C PHE A 300 -25.59 -8.34 -27.92
N TYR A 301 -24.57 -9.19 -28.01
CA TYR A 301 -23.28 -8.96 -27.36
C TYR A 301 -22.30 -8.24 -28.29
N LEU A 302 -21.71 -7.14 -27.80
CA LEU A 302 -20.66 -6.41 -28.50
C LEU A 302 -19.49 -6.13 -27.56
N SER A 303 -18.29 -6.58 -27.92
CA SER A 303 -17.04 -6.23 -27.27
C SER A 303 -16.32 -5.10 -28.02
N GLU A 304 -15.19 -4.64 -27.51
CA GLU A 304 -14.43 -3.46 -27.95
C GLU A 304 -15.05 -2.12 -27.57
N SER A 305 -14.39 -1.41 -26.64
CA SER A 305 -14.89 -0.13 -26.10
C SER A 305 -15.23 0.92 -27.18
N ARG A 306 -14.40 1.04 -28.21
CA ARG A 306 -14.58 2.00 -29.31
C ARG A 306 -15.70 1.58 -30.28
N ALA A 307 -15.91 0.28 -30.48
CA ALA A 307 -17.04 -0.24 -31.25
C ALA A 307 -18.36 -0.05 -30.50
N ILE A 308 -18.36 -0.33 -29.19
CA ILE A 308 -19.51 -0.07 -28.30
C ILE A 308 -19.89 1.41 -28.33
N CYS A 309 -18.92 2.33 -28.25
CA CYS A 309 -19.21 3.77 -28.31
C CYS A 309 -19.86 4.19 -29.63
N GLN A 310 -19.37 3.67 -30.77
CA GLN A 310 -19.99 3.91 -32.08
C GLN A 310 -21.41 3.33 -32.14
N TYR A 311 -21.62 2.10 -31.69
CA TYR A 311 -22.92 1.44 -31.67
C TYR A 311 -23.95 2.19 -30.84
N LEU A 312 -23.59 2.61 -29.62
CA LEU A 312 -24.47 3.37 -28.75
C LEU A 312 -24.85 4.72 -29.37
N ALA A 313 -23.88 5.42 -29.98
CA ALA A 313 -24.15 6.68 -30.65
C ALA A 313 -25.07 6.53 -31.88
N ASP A 314 -24.84 5.52 -32.73
CA ASP A 314 -25.67 5.25 -33.90
C ASP A 314 -27.10 4.81 -33.53
N LYS A 315 -27.25 3.96 -32.50
CA LYS A 315 -28.55 3.37 -32.13
C LYS A 315 -29.40 4.28 -31.25
N TYR A 316 -28.78 4.97 -30.28
CA TYR A 316 -29.49 5.71 -29.23
C TYR A 316 -29.22 7.22 -29.26
N GLY A 317 -28.41 7.72 -30.19
CA GLY A 317 -28.20 9.16 -30.39
C GLY A 317 -29.49 9.89 -30.74
N LYS A 318 -29.76 10.98 -30.02
CA LYS A 318 -30.90 11.87 -30.32
C LYS A 318 -30.72 12.61 -31.65
N ASP A 319 -29.47 12.90 -31.99
CA ASP A 319 -29.01 13.49 -33.23
C ASP A 319 -27.64 12.88 -33.61
N ASP A 320 -27.06 13.34 -34.72
CA ASP A 320 -25.75 12.86 -35.19
C ASP A 320 -24.58 13.73 -34.72
N SER A 321 -24.76 14.58 -33.70
CA SER A 321 -23.70 15.49 -33.23
C SER A 321 -22.46 14.75 -32.71
N LEU A 322 -22.66 13.75 -31.85
CA LEU A 322 -21.57 12.96 -31.25
C LEU A 322 -20.94 11.98 -32.24
N TYR A 323 -21.69 11.55 -33.26
CA TYR A 323 -21.20 10.65 -34.30
C TYR A 323 -21.86 10.96 -35.67
N PRO A 324 -21.31 11.94 -36.42
CA PRO A 324 -21.91 12.49 -37.64
C PRO A 324 -22.26 11.44 -38.68
N LYS A 325 -23.37 11.59 -39.40
CA LYS A 325 -23.72 10.70 -40.54
C LYS A 325 -23.05 11.11 -41.84
N ASP A 326 -22.61 12.36 -41.95
CA ASP A 326 -21.77 12.83 -43.04
C ASP A 326 -20.48 11.99 -43.13
N LEU A 327 -20.22 11.43 -44.30
CA LEU A 327 -19.17 10.42 -44.48
C LEU A 327 -17.77 10.99 -44.21
N ALA A 328 -17.50 12.24 -44.61
CA ALA A 328 -16.20 12.86 -44.41
C ALA A 328 -15.96 13.16 -42.92
N LYS A 329 -16.95 13.75 -42.23
CA LYS A 329 -16.88 13.99 -40.78
C LYS A 329 -16.76 12.69 -39.99
N ARG A 330 -17.55 11.67 -40.33
CA ARG A 330 -17.49 10.34 -39.71
C ARG A 330 -16.12 9.69 -39.89
N ALA A 331 -15.54 9.79 -41.08
CA ALA A 331 -14.22 9.26 -41.36
C ALA A 331 -13.15 9.91 -40.46
N VAL A 332 -13.23 11.21 -40.21
CA VAL A 332 -12.33 11.90 -39.28
C VAL A 332 -12.53 11.41 -37.84
N VAL A 333 -13.77 11.27 -37.36
CA VAL A 333 -14.05 10.71 -36.01
C VAL A 333 -13.45 9.31 -35.87
N ASN A 334 -13.67 8.44 -36.85
CA ASN A 334 -13.14 7.08 -36.84
C ASN A 334 -11.61 7.08 -36.88
N GLN A 335 -11.00 7.93 -37.71
CA GLN A 335 -9.55 8.10 -37.72
C GLN A 335 -9.02 8.45 -36.32
N ARG A 336 -9.68 9.35 -35.56
CA ARG A 336 -9.26 9.69 -34.20
C ARG A 336 -9.42 8.54 -33.22
N LEU A 337 -10.50 7.76 -33.33
CA LEU A 337 -10.67 6.54 -32.52
C LEU A 337 -9.59 5.49 -32.79
N PHE A 338 -9.19 5.31 -34.05
CA PHE A 338 -8.10 4.39 -34.41
C PHE A 338 -6.72 4.93 -33.99
N PHE A 339 -6.50 6.24 -34.11
CA PHE A 339 -5.31 6.89 -33.57
C PHE A 339 -5.20 6.68 -32.05
N ASP A 340 -6.31 6.80 -31.32
CA ASP A 340 -6.32 6.51 -29.89
C ASP A 340 -5.96 5.05 -29.60
N LEU A 341 -6.57 4.09 -30.30
CA LEU A 341 -6.27 2.67 -30.08
C LEU A 341 -4.81 2.31 -30.40
N ALA A 342 -4.34 2.67 -31.59
CA ALA A 342 -3.10 2.15 -32.17
C ALA A 342 -1.87 3.01 -31.87
N THR A 343 -2.05 4.28 -31.49
CA THR A 343 -0.94 5.21 -31.26
C THR A 343 -0.95 5.71 -29.84
N LEU A 344 -1.98 6.47 -29.42
CA LEU A 344 -1.97 7.15 -28.11
C LEU A 344 -2.08 6.18 -26.93
N TYR A 345 -3.06 5.28 -26.95
CA TYR A 345 -3.24 4.28 -25.89
C TYR A 345 -2.09 3.28 -25.88
N GLN A 346 -1.61 2.88 -27.06
CA GLN A 346 -0.51 1.93 -27.19
C GLN A 346 0.80 2.52 -26.62
N SER A 347 1.15 3.77 -26.97
CA SER A 347 2.34 4.42 -26.41
C SER A 347 2.24 4.63 -24.90
N PHE A 348 1.06 5.03 -24.40
CA PHE A 348 0.78 5.07 -22.96
C PHE A 348 0.95 3.69 -22.30
N PHE A 349 0.39 2.63 -22.90
CA PHE A 349 0.49 1.27 -22.39
C PHE A 349 1.95 0.82 -22.33
N ASP A 350 2.69 1.01 -23.41
CA ASP A 350 4.09 0.58 -23.50
C ASP A 350 5.01 1.33 -22.55
N CYS A 351 4.76 2.63 -22.30
CA CYS A 351 5.51 3.43 -21.35
C CYS A 351 5.19 3.06 -19.88
N PHE A 352 3.91 2.92 -19.54
CA PHE A 352 3.48 2.93 -18.14
C PHE A 352 2.90 1.61 -17.65
N LEU A 353 2.21 0.87 -18.50
CA LEU A 353 1.42 -0.30 -18.12
C LEU A 353 2.15 -1.61 -18.39
N ARG A 354 2.87 -1.73 -19.51
CA ARG A 354 3.77 -2.86 -19.82
C ARG A 354 4.71 -3.22 -18.65
N PRO A 355 5.46 -2.28 -18.04
CA PRO A 355 6.32 -2.62 -16.90
C PRO A 355 5.56 -3.06 -15.65
N ILE A 356 4.31 -2.62 -15.49
CA ILE A 356 3.52 -2.94 -14.31
C ILE A 356 2.83 -4.30 -14.45
N TRP A 357 2.23 -4.57 -15.61
CA TRP A 357 1.37 -5.74 -15.82
C TRP A 357 2.11 -6.90 -16.48
N LEU A 358 3.02 -6.61 -17.42
CA LEU A 358 3.80 -7.65 -18.11
C LEU A 358 5.18 -7.86 -17.47
N LYS A 359 5.60 -6.97 -16.56
CA LYS A 359 6.94 -6.98 -15.94
C LYS A 359 8.07 -6.90 -16.98
N GLU A 360 7.79 -6.27 -18.11
CA GLU A 360 8.73 -6.05 -19.21
C GLU A 360 9.28 -4.61 -19.17
N PRO A 361 10.43 -4.30 -19.80
CA PRO A 361 10.92 -2.94 -19.88
C PRO A 361 9.90 -1.96 -20.48
N ALA A 362 9.81 -0.77 -19.88
CA ALA A 362 9.03 0.33 -20.45
C ALA A 362 9.62 0.77 -21.79
N ALA A 363 8.75 1.09 -22.76
CA ALA A 363 9.17 1.73 -24.00
C ALA A 363 9.68 3.17 -23.78
N PRO A 364 10.44 3.73 -24.73
CA PRO A 364 10.87 5.13 -24.70
C PRO A 364 9.67 6.08 -24.61
N ILE A 365 9.76 7.11 -23.77
CA ILE A 365 8.66 8.07 -23.56
C ILE A 365 8.45 8.99 -24.76
N GLU A 366 9.44 9.05 -25.65
CA GLU A 366 9.45 9.81 -26.89
C GLU A 366 8.27 9.43 -27.80
N GLU A 367 7.90 8.15 -27.88
CA GLU A 367 6.74 7.69 -28.67
C GLU A 367 5.41 8.24 -28.12
N LEU A 368 5.30 8.40 -26.80
CA LEU A 368 4.16 9.07 -26.19
C LEU A 368 4.18 10.56 -26.46
N HIS A 369 5.35 11.21 -26.42
CA HIS A 369 5.48 12.61 -26.77
C HIS A 369 5.08 12.87 -28.23
N GLU A 370 5.47 12.01 -29.18
CA GLU A 370 5.05 12.08 -30.58
C GLU A 370 3.52 11.95 -30.74
N ALA A 371 2.90 11.01 -30.01
CA ALA A 371 1.45 10.88 -29.98
C ALA A 371 0.76 12.16 -29.45
N LEU A 372 1.33 12.79 -28.42
CA LEU A 372 0.81 14.05 -27.88
C LEU A 372 1.03 15.23 -28.84
N ASP A 373 2.13 15.25 -29.59
CA ASP A 373 2.38 16.25 -30.65
C ASP A 373 1.37 16.12 -31.79
N HIS A 374 1.02 14.89 -32.20
CA HIS A 374 -0.08 14.68 -33.15
C HIS A 374 -1.41 15.21 -32.62
N LEU A 375 -1.69 15.02 -31.34
CA LEU A 375 -2.91 15.54 -30.73
C LEU A 375 -2.93 17.08 -30.65
N GLU A 376 -1.79 17.72 -30.33
CA GLU A 376 -1.62 19.17 -30.44
C GLU A 376 -1.92 19.67 -31.86
N ASN A 377 -1.42 18.96 -32.88
CA ASN A 377 -1.64 19.30 -34.28
C ASN A 377 -3.11 19.17 -34.70
N PHE A 378 -3.84 18.15 -34.21
CA PHE A 378 -5.28 18.04 -34.47
C PHE A 378 -6.06 19.25 -33.92
N LEU A 379 -5.60 19.80 -32.79
CA LEU A 379 -6.22 20.93 -32.09
C LEU A 379 -5.70 22.30 -32.56
N GLU A 380 -4.77 22.35 -33.52
CA GLU A 380 -4.23 23.60 -34.07
C GLU A 380 -5.30 24.42 -34.79
N LYS A 381 -6.15 23.75 -35.56
CA LYS A 381 -7.14 24.39 -36.45
C LYS A 381 -8.59 24.16 -36.04
N GLN A 382 -8.84 23.31 -35.05
CA GLN A 382 -10.17 22.81 -34.71
C GLN A 382 -10.41 22.88 -33.21
N LYS A 383 -11.67 23.09 -32.82
CA LYS A 383 -12.06 23.19 -31.41
C LYS A 383 -12.01 21.84 -30.70
N TYR A 384 -12.34 20.76 -31.40
CA TYR A 384 -12.35 19.38 -30.91
C TYR A 384 -11.47 18.51 -31.82
N VAL A 385 -11.14 17.29 -31.39
CA VAL A 385 -10.15 16.47 -32.12
C VAL A 385 -10.61 16.05 -33.52
N ALA A 386 -11.92 16.06 -33.76
CA ALA A 386 -12.53 15.67 -35.03
C ALA A 386 -13.33 16.78 -35.72
N GLY A 387 -13.25 18.04 -35.25
CA GLY A 387 -13.95 19.16 -35.88
C GLY A 387 -14.34 20.27 -34.90
N ASP A 388 -15.43 20.95 -35.23
CA ASP A 388 -15.93 22.10 -34.46
C ASP A 388 -16.92 21.71 -33.35
N ASN A 389 -17.37 20.46 -33.33
CA ASN A 389 -18.31 19.92 -32.35
C ASN A 389 -17.71 18.77 -31.54
N LEU A 390 -18.18 18.60 -30.31
CA LEU A 390 -17.84 17.46 -29.46
C LEU A 390 -18.28 16.15 -30.12
N THR A 391 -17.40 15.15 -30.13
CA THR A 391 -17.68 13.81 -30.68
C THR A 391 -17.30 12.69 -29.72
N ILE A 392 -17.70 11.45 -30.04
CA ILE A 392 -17.24 10.26 -29.29
C ILE A 392 -15.71 10.12 -29.27
N ALA A 393 -15.00 10.65 -30.29
CA ALA A 393 -13.54 10.64 -30.29
C ALA A 393 -12.99 11.47 -29.14
N ASP A 394 -13.56 12.66 -28.88
CA ASP A 394 -13.11 13.50 -27.78
C ASP A 394 -13.23 12.80 -26.44
N ILE A 395 -14.36 12.16 -26.18
CA ILE A 395 -14.63 11.43 -24.93
C ILE A 395 -13.63 10.28 -24.74
N VAL A 396 -13.35 9.51 -25.79
CA VAL A 396 -12.45 8.36 -25.76
C VAL A 396 -11.00 8.78 -25.50
N LEU A 397 -10.47 9.71 -26.29
CA LEU A 397 -9.08 10.20 -26.15
C LEU A 397 -8.85 10.82 -24.77
N GLN A 398 -9.86 11.53 -24.25
CA GLN A 398 -9.77 12.22 -22.98
C GLN A 398 -9.73 11.23 -21.80
N CYS A 399 -10.45 10.10 -21.89
CA CYS A 399 -10.28 8.98 -20.96
C CYS A 399 -8.85 8.41 -20.97
N THR A 400 -8.27 8.19 -22.16
CA THR A 400 -6.89 7.71 -22.31
C THR A 400 -5.89 8.67 -21.67
N LEU A 401 -5.93 9.95 -22.04
CA LEU A 401 -5.02 10.98 -21.51
C LEU A 401 -5.13 11.15 -20.01
N SER A 402 -6.34 11.06 -19.46
CA SER A 402 -6.54 11.23 -18.03
C SER A 402 -5.83 10.16 -17.18
N ASN A 403 -5.48 9.00 -17.76
CA ASN A 403 -4.65 8.01 -17.08
C ASN A 403 -3.25 8.53 -16.74
N LEU A 404 -2.70 9.43 -17.56
CA LEU A 404 -1.34 9.94 -17.39
C LEU A 404 -1.16 10.71 -16.07
N TRP A 405 -2.24 11.27 -15.50
CA TRP A 405 -2.20 11.88 -14.16
C TRP A 405 -2.04 10.87 -13.02
N VAL A 406 -2.38 9.60 -13.22
CA VAL A 406 -2.05 8.55 -12.24
C VAL A 406 -0.53 8.42 -12.11
N PHE A 407 0.20 8.73 -13.17
CA PHE A 407 1.66 8.66 -13.29
C PHE A 407 2.36 10.02 -13.18
N ASP A 408 1.64 11.03 -12.69
CA ASP A 408 2.19 12.38 -12.45
C ASP A 408 2.85 13.01 -13.71
N PHE A 409 2.33 12.68 -14.90
CA PHE A 409 2.84 13.20 -16.17
C PHE A 409 2.63 14.71 -16.30
N ASP A 410 3.65 15.42 -16.79
CA ASP A 410 3.61 16.87 -16.99
C ASP A 410 3.07 17.26 -18.37
N PHE A 411 1.91 17.93 -18.38
CA PHE A 411 1.26 18.44 -19.58
C PHE A 411 1.63 19.90 -19.91
N SER A 412 2.56 20.53 -19.20
CA SER A 412 2.93 21.95 -19.36
C SER A 412 3.29 22.33 -20.81
N LYS A 413 3.90 21.41 -21.56
CA LYS A 413 4.25 21.57 -22.98
C LYS A 413 3.05 21.53 -23.93
N TYR A 414 1.96 20.88 -23.53
CA TYR A 414 0.80 20.57 -24.37
C TYR A 414 -0.38 21.49 -24.03
N GLN A 415 -0.22 22.78 -24.35
CA GLN A 415 -1.19 23.80 -23.96
C GLN A 415 -2.54 23.68 -24.68
N LYS A 416 -2.57 23.28 -25.95
CA LYS A 416 -3.84 23.11 -26.69
C LYS A 416 -4.57 21.87 -26.20
N VAL A 417 -3.84 20.78 -25.96
CA VAL A 417 -4.37 19.57 -25.31
C VAL A 417 -4.96 19.91 -23.94
N SER A 418 -4.23 20.66 -23.11
CA SER A 418 -4.72 21.06 -21.78
C SER A 418 -6.01 21.90 -21.84
N LYS A 419 -6.08 22.87 -22.77
CA LYS A 419 -7.29 23.68 -22.99
C LYS A 419 -8.46 22.86 -23.53
N TRP A 420 -8.20 21.97 -24.49
CA TRP A 420 -9.20 21.06 -25.03
C TRP A 420 -9.71 20.08 -23.97
N PHE A 421 -8.83 19.52 -23.15
CA PHE A 421 -9.18 18.60 -22.08
C PHE A 421 -10.15 19.26 -21.11
N ALA A 422 -9.82 20.48 -20.65
CA ALA A 422 -10.66 21.25 -19.73
C ALA A 422 -12.06 21.52 -20.31
N ARG A 423 -12.13 21.80 -21.62
CA ARG A 423 -13.40 21.99 -22.33
C ARG A 423 -14.23 20.72 -22.37
N VAL A 424 -13.68 19.61 -22.86
CA VAL A 424 -14.38 18.31 -22.92
C VAL A 424 -14.86 17.90 -21.53
N LYS A 425 -14.02 18.08 -20.50
CA LYS A 425 -14.38 17.84 -19.10
C LYS A 425 -15.61 18.63 -18.65
N SER A 426 -15.75 19.89 -19.10
CA SER A 426 -16.88 20.74 -18.72
C SER A 426 -18.18 20.43 -19.48
N GLU A 427 -18.08 19.84 -20.67
CA GLU A 427 -19.23 19.61 -21.56
C GLU A 427 -19.80 18.18 -21.46
N VAL A 428 -18.99 17.20 -21.05
CA VAL A 428 -19.42 15.79 -20.94
C VAL A 428 -20.21 15.57 -19.63
N PRO A 429 -21.46 15.09 -19.69
CA PRO A 429 -22.25 14.78 -18.51
C PRO A 429 -21.60 13.70 -17.63
N LYS A 430 -21.79 13.81 -16.31
CA LYS A 430 -21.29 12.86 -15.30
C LYS A 430 -19.77 12.65 -15.33
N TYR A 431 -19.01 13.59 -15.91
CA TYR A 431 -17.56 13.48 -16.06
C TYR A 431 -16.83 13.23 -14.75
N LYS A 432 -17.19 14.01 -13.72
CA LYS A 432 -16.60 13.88 -12.38
C LYS A 432 -16.89 12.51 -11.77
N GLU A 433 -18.15 12.08 -11.78
CA GLU A 433 -18.59 10.82 -11.17
C GLU A 433 -18.02 9.58 -11.86
N ILE A 434 -17.84 9.63 -13.18
CA ILE A 434 -17.38 8.47 -13.95
C ILE A 434 -15.86 8.49 -14.10
N ASN A 435 -15.29 9.63 -14.51
CA ASN A 435 -13.89 9.70 -14.88
C ASN A 435 -12.97 10.03 -13.71
N GLU A 436 -13.25 11.08 -12.94
CA GLU A 436 -12.37 11.48 -11.82
C GLU A 436 -12.39 10.46 -10.69
N GLU A 437 -13.57 10.00 -10.28
CA GLU A 437 -13.67 8.93 -9.27
C GLU A 437 -13.07 7.61 -9.77
N GLY A 438 -13.25 7.28 -11.06
CA GLY A 438 -12.61 6.13 -11.68
C GLY A 438 -11.07 6.23 -11.67
N LEU A 439 -10.51 7.42 -11.86
CA LEU A 439 -9.05 7.66 -11.77
C LEU A 439 -8.52 7.50 -10.35
N LYS A 440 -9.29 7.89 -9.32
CA LYS A 440 -8.90 7.63 -7.92
C LYS A 440 -8.78 6.14 -7.66
N SER A 441 -9.80 5.37 -8.05
CA SER A 441 -9.77 3.90 -7.95
C SER A 441 -8.61 3.29 -8.74
N TYR A 442 -8.33 3.82 -9.94
CA TYR A 442 -7.22 3.37 -10.76
C TYR A 442 -5.84 3.69 -10.15
N LYS A 443 -5.65 4.87 -9.56
CA LYS A 443 -4.40 5.24 -8.86
C LYS A 443 -4.14 4.33 -7.67
N ILE A 444 -5.16 4.03 -6.86
CA ILE A 444 -5.05 3.08 -5.75
C ILE A 444 -4.59 1.70 -6.26
N LEU A 445 -5.16 1.21 -7.36
CA LEU A 445 -4.77 -0.07 -7.96
C LEU A 445 -3.31 -0.04 -8.44
N ILE A 446 -2.92 0.99 -9.19
CA ILE A 446 -1.55 1.13 -9.71
C ILE A 446 -0.53 1.25 -8.58
N ASP A 447 -0.79 2.07 -7.56
CA ASP A 447 0.10 2.23 -6.41
C ASP A 447 0.28 0.92 -5.64
N ARG A 448 -0.80 0.13 -5.49
CA ARG A 448 -0.74 -1.20 -4.89
C ARG A 448 0.07 -2.19 -5.73
N VAL A 449 -0.12 -2.23 -7.05
CA VAL A 449 0.67 -3.15 -7.91
C VAL A 449 2.14 -2.76 -7.89
N LYS A 450 2.44 -1.46 -7.93
CA LYS A 450 3.82 -0.95 -7.77
C LYS A 450 4.41 -1.31 -6.43
N SER A 451 3.63 -1.30 -5.34
CA SER A 451 4.14 -1.68 -4.01
C SER A 451 4.39 -3.17 -3.87
N ILE A 452 3.55 -4.02 -4.48
CA ILE A 452 3.74 -5.48 -4.51
C ILE A 452 4.96 -5.87 -5.34
N ASN A 453 5.21 -5.15 -6.44
CA ASN A 453 6.32 -5.42 -7.35
C ASN A 453 7.62 -4.66 -6.98
N MET A 454 7.70 -4.02 -5.80
CA MET A 454 8.88 -3.26 -5.41
C MET A 454 9.97 -4.18 -4.89
N ILE A 455 11.21 -3.95 -5.30
CA ILE A 455 12.37 -4.70 -4.83
C ILE A 455 12.61 -4.36 -3.36
N GLU A 456 12.65 -5.37 -2.51
CA GLU A 456 12.91 -5.21 -1.09
C GLU A 456 14.41 -5.34 -0.80
N LEU A 457 14.92 -4.43 0.03
CA LEU A 457 16.28 -4.49 0.54
C LEU A 457 16.25 -4.47 2.06
N TYR A 458 16.66 -5.57 2.66
CA TYR A 458 16.91 -5.68 4.09
C TYR A 458 18.28 -5.10 4.39
N HIS A 459 18.32 -4.05 5.21
CA HIS A 459 19.52 -3.24 5.34
C HIS A 459 19.62 -2.53 6.69
N MET A 460 20.82 -2.01 6.98
CA MET A 460 21.05 -1.05 8.04
C MET A 460 21.74 0.20 7.45
N PRO A 461 21.28 1.43 7.72
CA PRO A 461 21.76 2.65 7.06
C PRO A 461 23.28 2.92 7.18
N ASN A 462 23.90 2.56 8.30
CA ASN A 462 25.34 2.71 8.54
C ASN A 462 26.22 1.69 7.82
N SER A 463 25.68 0.51 7.49
CA SER A 463 26.44 -0.59 6.91
C SER A 463 27.02 -0.20 5.54
N PRO A 464 28.37 -0.21 5.34
CA PRO A 464 28.98 0.12 4.06
C PRO A 464 28.47 -0.75 2.89
N PRO A 465 28.39 -2.08 3.03
CA PRO A 465 27.77 -2.94 2.01
C PRO A 465 26.34 -2.56 1.66
N CYS A 466 25.52 -2.13 2.64
CA CYS A 466 24.15 -1.67 2.39
C CYS A 466 24.11 -0.33 1.66
N ARG A 467 24.99 0.60 2.00
CA ARG A 467 25.10 1.90 1.31
C ARG A 467 25.53 1.71 -0.15
N ALA A 468 26.46 0.80 -0.43
CA ALA A 468 26.88 0.48 -1.80
C ALA A 468 25.72 0.02 -2.70
N VAL A 469 24.87 -0.89 -2.18
CA VAL A 469 23.66 -1.34 -2.89
C VAL A 469 22.68 -0.18 -3.10
N ARG A 470 22.42 0.62 -2.06
CA ARG A 470 21.47 1.75 -2.14
C ARG A 470 21.94 2.82 -3.12
N LEU A 471 23.24 3.15 -3.12
CA LEU A 471 23.83 4.07 -4.10
C LEU A 471 23.68 3.52 -5.52
N THR A 472 23.93 2.23 -5.72
CA THR A 472 23.78 1.57 -7.03
C THR A 472 22.34 1.65 -7.52
N ALA A 473 21.37 1.23 -6.70
CA ALA A 473 19.95 1.28 -7.05
C ALA A 473 19.50 2.71 -7.38
N HIS A 474 19.91 3.69 -6.57
CA HIS A 474 19.58 5.10 -6.81
C HIS A 474 20.23 5.63 -8.10
N TYR A 475 21.48 5.25 -8.39
CA TYR A 475 22.19 5.64 -9.61
C TYR A 475 21.46 5.18 -10.87
N ILE A 476 20.94 3.95 -10.88
CA ILE A 476 20.22 3.38 -12.03
C ILE A 476 18.71 3.68 -12.01
N GLY A 477 18.22 4.46 -11.04
CA GLY A 477 16.80 4.84 -10.94
C GLY A 477 15.86 3.72 -10.48
N VAL A 478 16.38 2.70 -9.78
CA VAL A 478 15.59 1.60 -9.22
C VAL A 478 15.10 1.95 -7.81
N PRO A 479 13.77 2.04 -7.59
CA PRO A 479 13.23 2.25 -6.25
C PRO A 479 13.35 0.98 -5.41
N LEU A 480 13.77 1.14 -4.15
CA LEU A 480 13.85 0.05 -3.18
C LEU A 480 12.86 0.27 -2.03
N LYS A 481 12.15 -0.79 -1.65
CA LYS A 481 11.49 -0.89 -0.34
C LYS A 481 12.54 -1.25 0.69
N LEU A 482 12.81 -0.33 1.61
CA LEU A 482 13.87 -0.47 2.60
C LEU A 482 13.32 -1.09 3.90
N ASN A 483 13.78 -2.30 4.23
CA ASN A 483 13.45 -2.99 5.47
C ASN A 483 14.64 -2.85 6.44
N PHE A 484 14.45 -2.12 7.54
CA PHE A 484 15.50 -1.91 8.54
C PHE A 484 15.74 -3.18 9.36
N ILE A 485 17.01 -3.54 9.54
CA ILE A 485 17.45 -4.67 10.40
C ILE A 485 18.55 -4.17 11.34
N ASP A 486 18.27 -4.20 12.64
CA ASP A 486 19.21 -3.81 13.69
C ASP A 486 20.18 -4.95 14.00
N VAL A 487 21.40 -4.87 13.42
CA VAL A 487 22.41 -5.91 13.65
C VAL A 487 22.95 -5.90 15.08
N PHE A 488 22.96 -4.75 15.75
CA PHE A 488 23.45 -4.65 17.13
C PHE A 488 22.51 -5.31 18.13
N LYS A 489 21.21 -5.40 17.81
CA LYS A 489 20.22 -6.16 18.59
C LYS A 489 20.09 -7.62 18.18
N GLY A 490 20.88 -8.08 17.20
CA GLY A 490 20.81 -9.45 16.72
C GLY A 490 19.56 -9.76 15.87
N GLU A 491 18.86 -8.76 15.32
CA GLU A 491 17.65 -8.99 14.51
C GLU A 491 17.94 -9.84 13.26
N HIS A 492 19.15 -9.71 12.70
CA HIS A 492 19.65 -10.55 11.61
C HIS A 492 19.83 -12.03 11.98
N LEU A 493 19.81 -12.38 13.27
CA LEU A 493 19.87 -13.75 13.77
C LEU A 493 18.50 -14.28 14.18
N SER A 494 17.43 -13.49 14.00
CA SER A 494 16.10 -13.89 14.39
C SER A 494 15.53 -14.91 13.40
N PRO A 495 14.70 -15.86 13.84
CA PRO A 495 13.98 -16.76 12.94
C PRO A 495 13.17 -16.00 11.88
N GLU A 496 12.63 -14.82 12.22
CA GLU A 496 11.88 -13.98 11.28
C GLU A 496 12.75 -13.43 10.13
N TYR A 497 14.04 -13.17 10.39
CA TYR A 497 15.00 -12.77 9.36
C TYR A 497 15.56 -13.98 8.59
N GLU A 498 15.81 -15.10 9.25
CA GLU A 498 16.21 -16.35 8.58
C GLU A 498 15.12 -16.84 7.60
N GLU A 499 13.87 -16.69 8.01
CA GLU A 499 12.70 -17.08 7.26
C GLU A 499 12.19 -15.98 6.32
N VAL A 500 12.91 -14.84 6.17
CA VAL A 500 12.47 -13.57 5.54
C VAL A 500 11.05 -13.72 5.03
N CYS A 501 10.07 -13.51 5.91
CA CYS A 501 8.68 -13.77 5.58
C CYS A 501 8.34 -12.95 4.34
N ILE A 502 8.18 -13.63 3.20
CA ILE A 502 7.42 -13.06 2.10
C ILE A 502 6.02 -12.96 2.70
N PHE A 503 5.65 -11.75 3.07
CA PHE A 503 4.24 -11.43 3.14
C PHE A 503 3.77 -11.56 1.69
N PHE A 504 3.26 -12.75 1.34
CA PHE A 504 2.10 -12.72 0.48
C PHE A 504 1.08 -11.94 1.29
N ASP A 505 0.95 -10.67 0.93
CA ASP A 505 -0.07 -9.79 1.47
C ASP A 505 -1.43 -10.33 0.98
N PHE A 506 -1.87 -11.40 1.62
CA PHE A 506 -3.24 -11.90 1.51
C PHE A 506 -4.20 -11.01 2.30
N ASP A 507 -3.68 -10.08 3.13
CA ASP A 507 -4.45 -9.15 3.94
C ASP A 507 -3.73 -7.82 4.15
N SER A 508 -3.94 -6.88 3.22
CA SER A 508 -3.83 -5.46 3.57
C SER A 508 -5.04 -5.08 4.42
N GLN A 509 -5.08 -5.52 5.68
CA GLN A 509 -5.80 -4.88 6.78
C GLN A 509 -4.92 -4.92 8.04
N PHE A 510 -4.77 -3.74 8.64
CA PHE A 510 -4.00 -3.47 9.84
C PHE A 510 -4.24 -4.45 10.99
N VAL A 511 -3.17 -5.05 11.54
CA VAL A 511 -2.99 -5.19 13.00
C VAL A 511 -1.50 -5.08 13.35
N LYS A 512 -1.17 -4.09 14.19
CA LYS A 512 0.10 -4.02 14.92
C LYS A 512 0.09 -5.08 16.04
N VAL A 513 1.14 -5.89 16.02
CA VAL A 513 1.74 -6.71 17.09
C VAL A 513 1.08 -6.66 18.48
N SER A 514 0.46 -7.77 18.88
CA SER A 514 0.71 -8.37 20.20
C SER A 514 0.60 -9.90 20.14
N LYS A 515 1.76 -10.56 20.30
CA LYS A 515 2.06 -11.98 20.63
C LYS A 515 0.98 -13.07 20.40
N ARG A 516 1.37 -14.03 19.53
CA ARG A 516 0.99 -15.47 19.41
C ARG A 516 -0.49 -15.71 19.08
N THR A 517 -0.87 -16.46 18.03
CA THR A 517 -0.53 -17.87 17.78
C THR A 517 -0.84 -18.29 16.32
N SER A 518 0.05 -19.14 15.80
CA SER A 518 -0.12 -20.22 14.81
C SER A 518 -1.15 -20.09 13.69
N HIS A 519 -0.67 -19.83 12.46
CA HIS A 519 -1.15 -20.53 11.26
C HIS A 519 0.07 -20.89 10.38
N THR A 520 -0.01 -22.07 9.79
CA THR A 520 1.00 -22.84 9.05
C THR A 520 1.87 -22.03 8.10
N ARG A 521 3.14 -21.79 8.49
CA ARG A 521 4.22 -21.42 7.57
C ARG A 521 4.71 -22.69 6.87
N THR A 522 4.64 -22.75 5.55
CA THR A 522 5.56 -23.61 4.79
C THR A 522 6.93 -22.94 4.87
N MET A 523 7.72 -23.30 5.88
CA MET A 523 9.05 -22.73 6.14
C MET A 523 10.04 -23.18 5.06
N PHE A 524 10.32 -22.30 4.11
CA PHE A 524 11.57 -22.35 3.35
C PHE A 524 12.54 -21.39 4.04
N GLN A 525 13.76 -21.83 4.35
CA GLN A 525 14.82 -20.93 4.84
C GLN A 525 15.23 -19.99 3.69
N ILE A 526 15.17 -18.66 3.91
CA ILE A 526 15.29 -17.67 2.83
C ILE A 526 16.62 -16.93 2.87
N ASN A 527 17.15 -16.61 4.04
CA ASN A 527 18.50 -16.03 4.19
C ASN A 527 19.34 -16.89 5.15
N PRO A 528 19.88 -18.03 4.68
CA PRO A 528 20.66 -18.94 5.53
C PRO A 528 21.96 -18.30 6.05
N GLU A 529 22.45 -17.26 5.38
CA GLU A 529 23.69 -16.58 5.75
C GLU A 529 23.52 -15.59 6.91
N LYS A 530 22.28 -15.20 7.24
CA LYS A 530 21.96 -14.28 8.35
C LYS A 530 22.68 -12.93 8.24
N LYS A 531 23.01 -12.50 7.02
CA LYS A 531 23.75 -11.26 6.76
C LYS A 531 22.88 -10.22 6.07
N ILE A 532 23.23 -8.95 6.27
CA ILE A 532 22.77 -7.81 5.47
C ILE A 532 23.91 -7.32 4.57
N PRO A 533 23.61 -6.70 3.40
CA PRO A 533 22.30 -6.55 2.80
C PRO A 533 21.73 -7.87 2.25
N PHE A 534 20.41 -7.97 2.20
CA PHE A 534 19.69 -9.07 1.55
C PHE A 534 18.58 -8.51 0.66
N LEU A 535 18.53 -8.94 -0.58
CA LEU A 535 17.60 -8.45 -1.60
C LEU A 535 16.52 -9.49 -1.91
N VAL A 536 15.28 -9.03 -2.02
CA VAL A 536 14.13 -9.80 -2.52
C VAL A 536 13.52 -9.07 -3.71
N ASP A 537 13.45 -9.75 -4.85
CA ASP A 537 12.88 -9.26 -6.09
C ASP A 537 11.91 -10.30 -6.65
N GLY A 538 10.64 -10.18 -6.24
CA GLY A 538 9.66 -11.25 -6.43
C GLY A 538 10.10 -12.53 -5.73
N ASP A 539 10.20 -13.62 -6.49
CA ASP A 539 10.66 -14.91 -5.97
C ASP A 539 12.20 -15.01 -5.89
N PHE A 540 12.93 -14.10 -6.55
CA PHE A 540 14.39 -14.10 -6.55
C PHE A 540 14.93 -13.47 -5.28
N LYS A 541 15.88 -14.17 -4.66
CA LYS A 541 16.51 -13.78 -3.40
C LYS A 541 18.02 -13.78 -3.58
N LEU A 542 18.68 -12.75 -3.09
CA LEU A 542 20.11 -12.60 -3.28
C LEU A 542 20.75 -11.95 -2.05
N GLY A 543 21.69 -12.68 -1.45
CA GLY A 543 22.67 -12.14 -0.50
C GLY A 543 23.88 -11.55 -1.22
N GLU A 544 24.86 -11.07 -0.46
CA GLU A 544 26.11 -10.49 -0.96
C GLU A 544 25.97 -9.15 -1.73
N SER A 545 26.37 -8.06 -1.07
CA SER A 545 26.26 -6.68 -1.59
C SER A 545 26.73 -6.50 -3.04
N ARG A 546 27.86 -7.07 -3.42
CA ARG A 546 28.46 -6.90 -4.76
C ARG A 546 27.72 -7.70 -5.83
N ALA A 547 27.22 -8.88 -5.48
CA ALA A 547 26.35 -9.66 -6.35
C ALA A 547 25.02 -8.93 -6.56
N ILE A 548 24.44 -8.38 -5.49
CA ILE A 548 23.24 -7.55 -5.55
C ILE A 548 23.44 -6.33 -6.48
N MET A 549 24.57 -5.64 -6.36
CA MET A 549 24.89 -4.48 -7.22
C MET A 549 24.97 -4.87 -8.70
N ILE A 550 25.67 -5.97 -9.02
CA ILE A 550 25.75 -6.49 -10.39
C ILE A 550 24.36 -6.86 -10.91
N TYR A 551 23.60 -7.63 -10.14
CA TYR A 551 22.23 -8.05 -10.48
C TYR A 551 21.32 -6.86 -10.80
N LEU A 552 21.31 -5.84 -9.94
CA LEU A 552 20.50 -4.65 -10.12
C LEU A 552 20.84 -3.93 -11.42
N VAL A 553 22.14 -3.76 -11.71
CA VAL A 553 22.58 -3.08 -12.92
C VAL A 553 22.32 -3.91 -14.18
N GLU A 554 22.50 -5.23 -14.14
CA GLU A 554 22.24 -6.11 -15.28
C GLU A 554 20.75 -6.23 -15.59
N LYS A 555 19.89 -6.34 -14.57
CA LYS A 555 18.45 -6.51 -14.78
C LYS A 555 17.73 -5.19 -15.09
N TYR A 556 18.15 -4.08 -14.47
CA TYR A 556 17.41 -2.82 -14.51
C TYR A 556 18.18 -1.63 -15.09
N GLY A 557 19.49 -1.77 -15.33
CA GLY A 557 20.30 -0.69 -15.89
C GLY A 557 19.99 -0.44 -17.37
N LYS A 558 19.42 0.73 -17.69
CA LYS A 558 19.09 1.12 -19.07
C LYS A 558 20.31 1.52 -19.92
N ASN A 559 21.38 1.97 -19.27
CA ASN A 559 22.63 2.43 -19.91
C ASN A 559 23.79 2.27 -18.90
N SER A 560 24.20 1.04 -18.62
CA SER A 560 25.10 0.75 -17.51
C SER A 560 26.57 1.03 -17.83
N ARG A 561 26.91 2.29 -18.14
CA ARG A 561 28.31 2.76 -18.14
C ARG A 561 29.01 2.48 -16.81
N ILE A 562 28.22 2.39 -15.74
CA ILE A 562 28.62 2.04 -14.38
C ILE A 562 29.05 0.55 -14.22
N LEU A 563 28.71 -0.30 -15.20
CA LEU A 563 29.09 -1.70 -15.27
C LEU A 563 29.31 -2.10 -16.74
N PRO A 564 30.52 -1.89 -17.28
CA PRO A 564 30.81 -2.08 -18.70
C PRO A 564 30.47 -3.50 -19.19
N SER A 565 29.99 -3.61 -20.44
CA SER A 565 29.71 -4.90 -21.08
C SER A 565 30.93 -5.46 -21.83
N ASP A 566 31.94 -4.63 -22.12
CA ASP A 566 33.18 -5.11 -22.73
C ASP A 566 33.96 -5.97 -21.71
N PRO A 567 34.56 -7.10 -22.13
CA PRO A 567 35.21 -8.02 -21.20
C PRO A 567 36.31 -7.39 -20.35
N SER A 568 37.09 -6.48 -20.93
CA SER A 568 38.21 -5.83 -20.24
C SER A 568 37.74 -4.84 -19.17
N GLY A 569 36.80 -3.95 -19.51
CA GLY A 569 36.17 -3.04 -18.57
C GLY A 569 35.42 -3.78 -17.46
N ARG A 570 34.70 -4.85 -17.80
CA ARG A 570 34.04 -5.71 -16.81
C ARG A 570 35.04 -6.37 -15.86
N ALA A 571 36.16 -6.87 -16.37
CA ALA A 571 37.20 -7.50 -15.56
C ALA A 571 37.83 -6.51 -14.57
N LEU A 572 38.07 -5.25 -14.99
CA LEU A 572 38.60 -4.20 -14.11
C LEU A 572 37.60 -3.83 -12.99
N VAL A 573 36.31 -3.71 -13.30
CA VAL A 573 35.28 -3.49 -12.28
C VAL A 573 35.22 -4.65 -11.29
N ASN A 574 35.21 -5.88 -11.79
CA ASN A 574 35.20 -7.08 -10.93
C ASN A 574 36.46 -7.15 -10.07
N GLN A 575 37.64 -6.85 -10.62
CA GLN A 575 38.90 -6.78 -9.88
C GLN A 575 38.81 -5.77 -8.73
N ALA A 576 38.29 -4.57 -8.98
CA ALA A 576 38.15 -3.54 -7.95
C ALA A 576 37.11 -3.92 -6.88
N LEU A 577 35.99 -4.56 -7.26
CA LEU A 577 35.02 -5.10 -6.30
C LEU A 577 35.62 -6.21 -5.43
N SER A 578 36.43 -7.10 -6.03
CA SER A 578 37.16 -8.17 -5.34
C SER A 578 38.24 -7.61 -4.41
N PHE A 579 38.95 -6.55 -4.83
CA PHE A 579 39.89 -5.82 -3.99
C PHE A 579 39.18 -5.22 -2.77
N ASP A 580 38.01 -4.60 -2.95
CA ASP A 580 37.27 -4.04 -1.83
C ASP A 580 36.90 -5.12 -0.82
N ILE A 581 36.24 -6.23 -1.24
CA ILE A 581 35.81 -7.26 -0.28
C ILE A 581 36.97 -8.05 0.33
N GLY A 582 38.00 -8.35 -0.47
CA GLY A 582 39.09 -9.25 -0.09
C GLY A 582 40.24 -8.54 0.63
N THR A 583 40.38 -7.23 0.44
CA THR A 583 41.52 -6.46 0.94
C THR A 583 41.07 -5.25 1.75
N LEU A 584 40.39 -4.27 1.15
CA LEU A 584 40.10 -2.99 1.80
C LEU A 584 39.05 -3.09 2.91
N PHE A 585 37.83 -3.51 2.58
CA PHE A 585 36.76 -3.73 3.55
C PHE A 585 37.17 -4.76 4.59
N LYS A 586 37.86 -5.84 4.19
CA LYS A 586 38.38 -6.85 5.11
C LYS A 586 39.33 -6.25 6.13
N ALA A 587 40.32 -5.46 5.70
CA ALA A 587 41.28 -4.84 6.61
C ALA A 587 40.58 -3.85 7.56
N MET A 588 39.66 -3.03 7.02
CA MET A 588 38.87 -2.08 7.81
C MET A 588 38.03 -2.81 8.87
N ALA A 589 37.28 -3.84 8.45
CA ALA A 589 36.44 -4.62 9.34
C ALA A 589 37.26 -5.35 10.41
N GLN A 590 38.37 -5.99 10.04
CA GLN A 590 39.25 -6.68 10.99
C GLN A 590 39.89 -5.74 12.02
N TYR A 591 40.14 -4.48 11.64
CA TYR A 591 40.71 -3.50 12.55
C TYR A 591 39.66 -2.89 13.50
N TYR A 592 38.50 -2.49 12.98
CA TYR A 592 37.51 -1.75 13.77
C TYR A 592 36.44 -2.62 14.45
N PHE A 593 35.92 -3.64 13.76
CA PHE A 593 34.74 -4.36 14.23
C PHE A 593 34.97 -5.15 15.53
N PRO A 594 36.12 -5.82 15.77
CA PRO A 594 36.35 -6.49 17.04
C PRO A 594 36.22 -5.57 18.25
N VAL A 595 36.64 -4.31 18.14
CA VAL A 595 36.50 -3.32 19.21
C VAL A 595 35.06 -2.80 19.30
N ILE A 596 34.44 -2.44 18.18
CA ILE A 596 33.04 -1.96 18.14
C ILE A 596 32.06 -2.98 18.72
N PHE A 597 32.24 -4.26 18.40
CA PHE A 597 31.41 -5.35 18.90
C PHE A 597 31.85 -5.88 20.27
N LYS A 598 32.78 -5.18 20.96
CA LYS A 598 33.29 -5.53 22.29
C LYS A 598 33.85 -6.96 22.38
N ILE A 599 34.42 -7.47 21.28
CA ILE A 599 35.14 -8.74 21.21
C ILE A 599 36.58 -8.54 21.73
N GLU A 600 37.18 -7.39 21.42
CA GLU A 600 38.50 -6.98 21.88
C GLU A 600 38.42 -5.59 22.53
N GLU A 601 39.23 -5.35 23.57
CA GLU A 601 39.21 -4.06 24.30
C GLU A 601 39.94 -2.94 23.55
N THR A 602 40.95 -3.27 22.75
CA THR A 602 41.82 -2.30 22.08
C THR A 602 42.12 -2.69 20.64
N HIS A 603 42.45 -1.70 19.82
CA HIS A 603 42.80 -1.91 18.42
C HIS A 603 44.18 -2.56 18.26
N SER A 604 44.27 -3.56 17.37
CA SER A 604 45.52 -4.26 17.07
C SER A 604 46.45 -3.43 16.16
N PRO A 605 47.72 -3.18 16.57
CA PRO A 605 48.71 -2.50 15.71
C PRO A 605 49.00 -3.26 14.40
N GLU A 606 49.06 -4.58 14.44
CA GLU A 606 49.29 -5.40 13.23
C GLU A 606 48.14 -5.25 12.22
N ARG A 607 46.89 -5.22 12.70
CA ARG A 607 45.72 -5.02 11.84
C ARG A 607 45.67 -3.58 11.31
N TYR A 608 46.21 -2.61 12.06
CA TYR A 608 46.36 -1.23 11.59
C TYR A 608 47.36 -1.12 10.43
N GLU A 609 48.50 -1.81 10.50
CA GLU A 609 49.44 -1.86 9.39
C GLU A 609 48.79 -2.45 8.13
N LYS A 610 48.03 -3.55 8.26
CA LYS A 610 47.27 -4.12 7.13
C LYS A 610 46.23 -3.15 6.55
N LEU A 611 45.60 -2.33 7.40
CA LEU A 611 44.67 -1.29 6.95
C LEU A 611 45.40 -0.19 6.16
N LYS A 612 46.54 0.29 6.66
CA LYS A 612 47.39 1.25 5.93
C LYS A 612 47.87 0.69 4.60
N ASP A 613 48.29 -0.58 4.56
CA ASP A 613 48.72 -1.24 3.33
C ASP A 613 47.59 -1.28 2.30
N ALA A 614 46.36 -1.60 2.73
CA ALA A 614 45.19 -1.62 1.85
C ALA A 614 44.87 -0.22 1.29
N PHE A 615 44.93 0.82 2.10
CA PHE A 615 44.76 2.21 1.63
C PHE A 615 45.91 2.65 0.70
N GLY A 616 47.14 2.22 0.97
CA GLY A 616 48.28 2.45 0.08
C GLY A 616 48.12 1.76 -1.28
N ILE A 617 47.51 0.57 -1.32
CA ILE A 617 47.16 -0.09 -2.59
C ILE A 617 46.08 0.71 -3.32
N LEU A 618 45.02 1.15 -2.63
CA LEU A 618 43.96 1.96 -3.24
C LEU A 618 44.52 3.28 -3.82
N ASP A 619 45.39 3.97 -3.09
CA ASP A 619 46.01 5.22 -3.54
C ASP A 619 46.87 5.02 -4.81
N ARG A 620 47.56 3.87 -4.92
CA ARG A 620 48.28 3.48 -6.14
C ARG A 620 47.34 3.06 -7.27
N MET A 621 46.22 2.38 -6.99
CA MET A 621 45.23 2.04 -8.03
C MET A 621 44.66 3.30 -8.70
N LEU A 622 44.57 4.39 -7.94
CA LEU A 622 44.11 5.70 -8.40
C LEU A 622 45.21 6.56 -9.02
N GLU A 623 46.46 6.10 -9.02
CA GLU A 623 47.58 6.79 -9.65
C GLU A 623 47.34 6.82 -11.18
N SER A 624 47.09 8.02 -11.71
CA SER A 624 46.77 8.26 -13.13
C SER A 624 45.39 7.78 -13.60
N GLN A 625 44.45 7.52 -12.69
CA GLN A 625 43.05 7.19 -13.02
C GLN A 625 42.05 8.16 -12.39
N ASP A 626 40.87 8.27 -13.01
CA ASP A 626 39.80 9.11 -12.47
C ASP A 626 38.96 8.38 -11.42
N TYR A 627 38.79 7.08 -11.61
CA TYR A 627 37.97 6.15 -10.85
C TYR A 627 38.71 4.81 -10.72
N VAL A 628 38.28 3.97 -9.78
CA VAL A 628 39.02 2.74 -9.39
C VAL A 628 39.14 1.68 -10.50
N ALA A 629 38.29 1.78 -11.54
CA ALA A 629 38.26 0.88 -12.68
C ALA A 629 38.48 1.62 -14.03
N GLY A 630 39.00 2.85 -14.01
CA GLY A 630 39.33 3.60 -15.22
C GLY A 630 38.97 5.08 -15.17
N ARG A 631 38.47 5.59 -16.31
CA ARG A 631 38.09 7.01 -16.47
C ARG A 631 36.63 7.32 -16.14
N ASN A 632 35.79 6.30 -15.96
CA ASN A 632 34.36 6.47 -15.70
C ASN A 632 34.01 5.93 -14.32
N LEU A 633 33.03 6.56 -13.67
CA LEU A 633 32.44 6.05 -12.43
C LEU A 633 31.79 4.68 -12.66
N THR A 634 32.08 3.73 -11.78
CA THR A 634 31.57 2.35 -11.82
C THR A 634 30.96 1.92 -10.49
N ILE A 635 30.31 0.74 -10.47
CA ILE A 635 29.79 0.17 -9.23
C ILE A 635 30.92 -0.14 -8.23
N ALA A 636 32.16 -0.32 -8.70
CA ALA A 636 33.31 -0.49 -7.83
C ALA A 636 33.59 0.78 -7.01
N ASP A 637 33.46 1.96 -7.62
CA ASP A 637 33.61 3.23 -6.90
C ASP A 637 32.54 3.38 -5.82
N LEU A 638 31.28 3.03 -6.13
CA LEU A 638 30.17 3.07 -5.17
C LEU A 638 30.36 2.11 -3.99
N SER A 639 31.01 0.96 -4.22
CA SER A 639 31.39 0.01 -3.15
C SER A 639 32.50 0.59 -2.28
N ILE A 640 33.61 0.98 -2.90
CA ILE A 640 34.82 1.42 -2.19
C ILE A 640 34.56 2.72 -1.42
N ILE A 641 33.76 3.66 -1.97
CA ILE A 641 33.51 4.95 -1.30
C ILE A 641 32.75 4.75 0.01
N ALA A 642 31.85 3.76 0.07
CA ALA A 642 31.14 3.41 1.29
C ALA A 642 32.12 2.88 2.35
N THR A 643 33.08 2.02 1.96
CA THR A 643 34.13 1.50 2.84
C THR A 643 35.05 2.61 3.35
N VAL A 644 35.58 3.44 2.45
CA VAL A 644 36.53 4.52 2.76
C VAL A 644 35.93 5.54 3.72
N THR A 645 34.72 6.01 3.45
CA THR A 645 34.03 6.98 4.31
C THR A 645 33.65 6.40 5.68
N THR A 646 33.51 5.08 5.80
CA THR A 646 33.38 4.45 7.12
C THR A 646 34.69 4.41 7.88
N ALA A 647 35.80 4.04 7.23
CA ALA A 647 37.10 4.05 7.89
C ALA A 647 37.43 5.46 8.41
N GLU A 648 37.22 6.49 7.60
CA GLU A 648 37.39 7.90 7.99
C GLU A 648 36.50 8.26 9.18
N ALA A 649 35.21 7.88 9.15
CA ALA A 649 34.29 8.14 10.26
C ALA A 649 34.67 7.42 11.57
N LEU A 650 35.42 6.32 11.46
CA LEU A 650 35.96 5.55 12.58
C LEU A 650 37.36 6.04 12.99
N GLY A 651 37.84 7.15 12.42
CA GLY A 651 39.10 7.81 12.83
C GLY A 651 40.32 7.42 12.00
N PHE A 652 40.16 6.77 10.83
CA PHE A 652 41.29 6.56 9.94
C PHE A 652 41.71 7.88 9.29
N GLU A 653 42.94 8.31 9.56
CA GLU A 653 43.49 9.56 9.02
C GLU A 653 43.83 9.44 7.53
N LEU A 654 43.00 10.06 6.69
CA LEU A 654 43.24 10.18 5.25
C LEU A 654 44.11 11.40 4.90
N GLU A 655 43.83 12.52 5.60
CA GLU A 655 44.32 13.85 5.25
C GLU A 655 45.85 13.92 5.13
N GLY A 656 46.31 14.33 3.95
CA GLY A 656 47.72 14.51 3.63
C GLY A 656 48.51 13.22 3.38
N LYS A 657 47.91 12.04 3.61
CA LYS A 657 48.57 10.72 3.50
C LYS A 657 48.22 9.98 2.20
N TYR A 658 46.99 10.12 1.69
CA TYR A 658 46.51 9.39 0.51
C TYR A 658 45.90 10.36 -0.53
N LYS A 659 46.76 11.11 -1.21
CA LYS A 659 46.37 12.24 -2.06
C LYS A 659 45.50 11.84 -3.26
N ASN A 660 45.66 10.63 -3.79
CA ASN A 660 44.84 10.17 -4.91
C ASN A 660 43.46 9.73 -4.42
N VAL A 661 43.40 9.11 -3.24
CA VAL A 661 42.13 8.76 -2.57
C VAL A 661 41.31 10.01 -2.28
N GLU A 662 41.90 11.05 -1.70
CA GLU A 662 41.22 12.33 -1.42
C GLU A 662 40.60 12.95 -2.67
N LYS A 663 41.38 13.07 -3.76
CA LYS A 663 40.89 13.58 -5.04
C LYS A 663 39.76 12.73 -5.62
N TRP A 664 39.86 11.42 -5.47
CA TRP A 664 38.84 10.49 -5.94
C TRP A 664 37.54 10.58 -5.11
N ILE A 665 37.61 10.77 -3.79
CA ILE A 665 36.44 11.02 -2.93
C ILE A 665 35.68 12.26 -3.43
N GLU A 666 36.41 13.35 -3.68
CA GLU A 666 35.86 14.62 -4.16
C GLU A 666 35.14 14.47 -5.51
N ARG A 667 35.71 13.69 -6.43
CA ARG A 667 35.07 13.39 -7.72
C ARG A 667 33.85 12.48 -7.56
N THR A 668 33.96 11.45 -6.74
CA THR A 668 32.90 10.44 -6.56
C THR A 668 31.67 11.03 -5.89
N ARG A 669 31.84 11.90 -4.87
CA ARG A 669 30.71 12.54 -4.18
C ARG A 669 29.89 13.45 -5.08
N VAL A 670 30.53 14.12 -6.04
CA VAL A 670 29.87 14.99 -7.03
C VAL A 670 29.19 14.17 -8.11
N ALA A 671 29.86 13.11 -8.59
CA ALA A 671 29.37 12.28 -9.69
C ALA A 671 28.28 11.27 -9.31
N THR A 672 28.01 11.08 -8.01
CA THR A 672 27.08 10.05 -7.51
C THR A 672 25.74 10.68 -7.07
N PRO A 673 24.64 10.47 -7.82
CA PRO A 673 23.31 10.84 -7.37
C PRO A 673 22.97 10.19 -6.03
N GLY A 674 22.33 10.95 -5.14
CA GLY A 674 21.93 10.47 -3.82
C GLY A 674 23.07 10.30 -2.80
N TYR A 675 24.31 10.69 -3.12
CA TYR A 675 25.47 10.55 -2.23
C TYR A 675 25.24 11.13 -0.83
N LYS A 676 24.73 12.36 -0.73
CA LYS A 676 24.45 12.99 0.58
C LYS A 676 23.45 12.17 1.40
N LYS A 677 22.31 11.85 0.78
CA LYS A 677 21.19 11.15 1.45
C LYS A 677 21.52 9.71 1.85
N ILE A 678 22.34 9.02 1.06
CA ILE A 678 22.61 7.60 1.27
C ILE A 678 23.92 7.40 2.03
N ASN A 679 24.98 8.10 1.61
CA ASN A 679 26.32 7.90 2.13
C ASN A 679 26.61 8.73 3.37
N VAL A 680 26.41 10.06 3.30
CA VAL A 680 26.71 10.97 4.41
C VAL A 680 25.79 10.71 5.60
N GLU A 681 24.47 10.67 5.38
CA GLU A 681 23.50 10.38 6.46
C GLU A 681 23.73 9.00 7.09
N GLY A 682 24.17 8.00 6.31
CA GLY A 682 24.50 6.68 6.85
C GLY A 682 25.75 6.69 7.72
N VAL A 683 26.75 7.50 7.37
CA VAL A 683 27.93 7.74 8.21
C VAL A 683 27.57 8.51 9.48
N GLU A 684 26.71 9.52 9.39
CA GLU A 684 26.20 10.23 10.58
C GLU A 684 25.41 9.29 11.49
N TYR A 685 24.61 8.39 10.92
CA TYR A 685 23.91 7.34 11.66
C TYR A 685 24.89 6.40 12.38
N LEU A 686 26.03 6.05 11.75
CA LEU A 686 27.09 5.28 12.41
C LEU A 686 27.66 6.01 13.62
N LYS A 687 27.99 7.31 13.47
CA LYS A 687 28.56 8.12 14.56
C LYS A 687 27.63 8.18 15.77
N ARG A 688 26.33 8.42 15.53
CA ARG A 688 25.32 8.42 16.61
C ARG A 688 25.25 7.09 17.36
N ILE A 689 25.27 5.95 16.65
CA ILE A 689 25.29 4.64 17.31
C ILE A 689 26.53 4.50 18.19
N LEU A 690 27.70 4.91 17.71
CA LEU A 690 28.94 4.79 18.48
C LEU A 690 28.92 5.69 19.73
N GLU A 691 28.38 6.90 19.63
CA GLU A 691 28.17 7.81 20.77
C GLU A 691 27.22 7.18 21.81
N GLU A 692 26.08 6.61 21.38
CA GLU A 692 25.12 5.90 22.24
C GLU A 692 25.74 4.67 22.93
N MET A 693 26.68 3.99 22.27
CA MET A 693 27.40 2.83 22.82
C MET A 693 28.50 3.21 23.83
N GLN A 694 28.97 4.46 23.83
CA GLN A 694 29.97 4.99 24.76
C GLN A 694 29.35 5.69 25.98
N GLY A 695 28.10 6.14 25.89
CA GLY A 695 27.35 6.81 26.96
C GLY A 695 26.57 5.88 27.92
N ASN A 696 26.69 4.56 27.76
CA ASN A 696 26.16 3.51 28.65
C ASN A 696 27.33 2.66 29.16
#